data_AF-A0A817JN13-F1
#
_entry.id   AF-A0A817JN13-F1
#
_cell.length_a   1.000
_cell.length_b   1.000
_cell.length_c   1.000
_cell.angle_alpha   90.00
_cell.angle_beta   90.00
_cell.angle_gamma   90.00
#
_symmetry.space_group_name_H-M   'P 1'
#
loop_
_entity.id
_entity.type
_entity.pdbx_description
1 polymer ?
#
loop_
_entity_poly.entity_id
_entity_poly.type
_entity_poly.pdbx_seq_one_letter_code
_entity_poly.pdbx_strand_id
1 'polypeptide(L)'
;MLSSKLYQKLFSSVGAPDYLENDIEKFKIHLQQFDLGSSESEILDNIEFDLPPLESNKLTEHFEIIAQKQSKPYVDLIHGLIEANIPPQPTQWKYAKGWTQYSKDNQTAVSVDYPDEQVLVFDVETLVCEGNFPVLATALSPNHWYSWCSSRLFDEEFRLKSNVELNDMIPMESKPSIPSLIIGHNVGFDRTYIKEQYQFESTAMRFLDTMSLHIMCSGFTHAQRLQYQAFEKNSSLKTVDKDDISEEEDLDEQHLSMLLASEKDKDIKAYVKMRNTQNLRWKLESSLNNLVSVHKLYCKPKVPLSKTMQKVFIDGNISDVRQHFQKLMTYCANDVQATFEVTQKVYPMFEERFPHPVTLSGMLEMSRMFLPVNNNWTRFIHEAERTYESINSDIQHVLMQIANDACHQAIDQKYKKDPWLWDLDWSTQSMRFLKSTKAKSSITKLEEKKDNPIFRIAGSIWPTKTMTDNDPELAPSPNIKNILDTYSTLAKIQPHMPGYPSWYRDLCMKQPKDNINDEESSWKPGPQLISTKMRIVPKLLRLTWLGYPLHYNEKHGWGYLVPGLEINEEEEEEEEEENDFPYKAIKQVCAETKPFERSKTNMELQDIDDNLKVLAKDIEELESKPGAHLFIENLLRKQEKLLQQRQKLLPSGTSCSVHQGNGPYKVSNVPGCWFFKIPHKDGNEKNVGNPLAKSFASKIADGTLRAHESTAAKWLLEWSKMLSYWENNEKRIKSQMAVQIKDDGTSIILPRVVVAGTVTRRAVEPTWLTASNAQTDRIGSELKAMVQTPSGYCFVGADVDSQELWIASILADANYTGIHGSTAFGWMNLQGKKKDGTDLHSKVANLVGISRDQAKVFNYGRMYGAGKTFAEKLLMQFNHQLSVAEAKEKANLMYSKTKGTRNRITNSWQDGSESEMFNSLEVIARDTSPKTPVLDCRISRALEPLNVNDAYMTSRINWVVQSSAVDYLHLMLVCMKWLIDKYNIRCRFALSIHDEVRYMCHTDDRYRACLALQITNLLTRAMFASRLNMNDLPASVAFFSSVDVDQCLRKEPYMDCKTPSNPLGLEIAYDIPKGKSLTITDILKLTNGQLEQEKTSTIDNKY
;
A
#
# COMPACT_ATOMS: atom_id res chain seq x y z
N MET A 1 13.54 -15.12 34.18
CA MET A 1 14.80 -15.25 33.40
C MET A 1 14.89 -16.66 32.83
N LEU A 2 15.90 -16.97 32.03
CA LEU A 2 16.15 -18.35 31.57
C LEU A 2 16.44 -19.30 32.73
N SER A 3 16.22 -20.60 32.51
CA SER A 3 16.66 -21.64 33.44
C SER A 3 18.18 -21.68 33.54
N SER A 4 18.71 -22.14 34.67
CA SER A 4 20.16 -22.18 34.93
C SER A 4 20.92 -23.00 33.87
N LYS A 5 20.33 -24.11 33.42
CA LYS A 5 20.88 -24.98 32.37
C LYS A 5 21.00 -24.26 31.01
N LEU A 6 19.97 -23.52 30.60
CA LEU A 6 20.00 -22.75 29.35
C LEU A 6 20.93 -21.54 29.46
N TYR A 7 20.89 -20.85 30.60
CA TYR A 7 21.77 -19.73 30.90
C TYR A 7 23.25 -20.12 30.77
N GLN A 8 23.65 -21.22 31.42
CA GLN A 8 25.02 -21.73 31.34
C GLN A 8 25.42 -22.03 29.91
N LYS A 9 24.56 -22.65 29.09
CA LYS A 9 24.94 -22.95 27.70
C LYS A 9 25.06 -21.71 26.79
N LEU A 10 24.31 -20.65 27.07
CA LEU A 10 24.24 -19.47 26.19
C LEU A 10 25.18 -18.34 26.62
N PHE A 11 25.40 -18.17 27.93
CA PHE A 11 26.12 -17.03 28.51
C PHE A 11 27.32 -17.42 29.39
N SER A 12 27.69 -18.71 29.52
CA SER A 12 28.79 -19.15 30.42
C SER A 12 30.11 -18.43 30.22
N SER A 13 30.40 -17.94 29.02
CA SER A 13 31.67 -17.28 28.71
C SER A 13 31.86 -15.93 29.41
N VAL A 14 30.80 -15.35 29.99
CA VAL A 14 30.81 -13.96 30.50
C VAL A 14 30.62 -13.87 32.03
N GLY A 15 30.34 -14.99 32.71
CA GLY A 15 30.04 -15.01 34.15
C GLY A 15 28.59 -14.60 34.46
N ALA A 16 28.15 -14.79 35.71
CA ALA A 16 26.81 -14.36 36.14
C ALA A 16 26.67 -12.84 36.00
N PRO A 17 25.45 -12.30 35.73
CA PRO A 17 25.27 -10.87 35.57
C PRO A 17 25.56 -10.19 36.91
N ASP A 18 26.57 -9.33 36.96
CA ASP A 18 26.88 -8.52 38.14
C ASP A 18 26.11 -7.19 38.05
N TYR A 19 24.92 -7.17 38.64
CA TYR A 19 24.07 -5.97 38.63
C TYR A 19 24.50 -5.02 39.76
N LEU A 20 24.95 -3.83 39.40
CA LEU A 20 25.29 -2.79 40.37
C LEU A 20 24.03 -2.36 41.15
N GLU A 21 24.14 -2.27 42.47
CA GLU A 21 23.02 -1.88 43.35
C GLU A 21 22.45 -0.48 42.98
N ASN A 22 23.33 0.43 42.56
CA ASN A 22 22.95 1.75 42.05
C ASN A 22 22.05 1.68 40.79
N ASP A 23 22.33 0.74 39.87
CA ASP A 23 21.52 0.56 38.67
C ASP A 23 20.16 -0.05 39.01
N ILE A 24 20.11 -0.90 40.04
CA ILE A 24 18.88 -1.46 40.58
C ILE A 24 17.98 -0.36 41.15
N GLU A 25 18.54 0.53 41.96
CA GLU A 25 17.81 1.65 42.53
C GLU A 25 17.33 2.64 41.45
N LYS A 26 18.21 2.95 40.49
CA LYS A 26 17.92 3.83 39.36
C LYS A 26 16.75 3.32 38.51
N PHE A 27 16.64 2.02 38.22
CA PHE A 27 15.48 1.49 37.49
C PHE A 27 14.21 1.53 38.33
N LYS A 28 14.28 1.23 39.65
CA LYS A 28 13.10 1.25 40.53
C LYS A 28 12.47 2.63 40.60
N ILE A 29 13.29 3.67 40.75
CA ILE A 29 12.84 5.07 40.75
C ILE A 29 12.20 5.41 39.40
N HIS A 30 12.82 5.00 38.29
CA HIS A 30 12.28 5.24 36.95
C HIS A 30 10.91 4.57 36.74
N LEU A 31 10.72 3.30 37.13
CA LEU A 31 9.43 2.63 36.98
C LEU A 31 8.33 3.27 37.86
N GLN A 32 8.67 3.68 39.08
CA GLN A 32 7.75 4.39 39.97
C GLN A 32 7.26 5.71 39.37
N GLN A 33 8.13 6.45 38.65
CA GLN A 33 7.76 7.70 37.97
C GLN A 33 6.62 7.53 36.94
N PHE A 34 6.45 6.33 36.37
CA PHE A 34 5.46 6.03 35.33
C PHE A 34 4.30 5.14 35.83
N ASP A 35 4.16 4.99 37.15
CA ASP A 35 3.17 4.11 37.79
C ASP A 35 3.30 2.65 37.32
N LEU A 36 4.54 2.14 37.25
CA LEU A 36 4.87 0.76 36.86
C LEU A 36 5.60 0.03 37.99
N GLY A 37 5.60 -1.31 37.95
CA GLY A 37 6.39 -2.16 38.86
C GLY A 37 5.79 -2.42 40.26
N SER A 38 4.51 -2.10 40.49
CA SER A 38 3.82 -2.27 41.78
C SER A 38 2.96 -3.54 41.91
N SER A 39 2.86 -4.36 40.85
CA SER A 39 2.07 -5.61 40.84
C SER A 39 2.95 -6.85 41.04
N GLU A 40 2.46 -7.83 41.81
CA GLU A 40 3.06 -9.17 41.89
C GLU A 40 3.19 -9.75 40.47
N SER A 41 4.43 -9.99 40.06
CA SER A 41 4.72 -10.49 38.71
C SER A 41 4.50 -11.99 38.65
N GLU A 42 3.82 -12.45 37.60
CA GLU A 42 3.59 -13.87 37.35
C GLU A 42 4.92 -14.55 37.01
N ILE A 43 5.38 -15.45 37.88
CA ILE A 43 6.61 -16.21 37.65
C ILE A 43 6.28 -17.33 36.66
N LEU A 44 6.88 -17.27 35.47
CA LEU A 44 6.75 -18.32 34.46
C LEU A 44 7.50 -19.58 34.90
N ASP A 45 6.96 -20.75 34.56
CA ASP A 45 7.59 -22.04 34.81
C ASP A 45 8.96 -22.13 34.13
N ASN A 46 9.92 -22.77 34.81
CA ASN A 46 11.24 -23.02 34.24
C ASN A 46 11.15 -24.07 33.12
N ILE A 47 11.57 -23.68 31.92
CA ILE A 47 11.68 -24.57 30.77
C ILE A 47 13.11 -25.10 30.70
N GLU A 48 13.26 -26.42 30.71
CA GLU A 48 14.55 -27.10 30.66
C GLU A 48 14.56 -28.19 29.59
N PHE A 49 15.54 -28.12 28.68
CA PHE A 49 15.84 -29.16 27.70
C PHE A 49 17.30 -29.02 27.23
N ASP A 50 17.79 -29.99 26.47
CA ASP A 50 19.16 -29.94 25.95
C ASP A 50 19.23 -29.22 24.61
N LEU A 51 19.92 -28.07 24.60
CA LEU A 51 20.27 -27.39 23.36
C LEU A 51 21.20 -28.25 22.49
N PRO A 52 21.03 -28.20 21.15
CA PRO A 52 22.00 -28.71 20.19
C PRO A 52 23.43 -28.23 20.48
N PRO A 53 24.45 -29.04 20.20
CA PRO A 53 25.83 -28.63 20.39
C PRO A 53 26.14 -27.45 19.46
N LEU A 54 26.48 -26.31 20.07
CA LEU A 54 26.90 -25.09 19.37
C LEU A 54 28.31 -25.27 18.81
N GLU A 55 28.61 -24.56 17.72
CA GLU A 55 29.92 -24.63 17.05
C GLU A 55 31.01 -23.84 17.80
N SER A 56 30.63 -22.92 18.68
CA SER A 56 31.52 -22.17 19.58
C SER A 56 30.82 -21.91 20.92
N ASN A 57 31.61 -21.62 21.96
CA ASN A 57 31.13 -21.19 23.27
C ASN A 57 30.61 -19.74 23.28
N LYS A 58 30.94 -18.94 22.26
CA LYS A 58 30.37 -17.59 22.07
C LYS A 58 29.32 -17.62 20.97
N LEU A 59 28.15 -17.06 21.26
CA LEU A 59 27.03 -17.00 20.30
C LEU A 59 27.39 -16.23 19.03
N THR A 60 28.15 -15.14 19.14
CA THR A 60 28.58 -14.33 17.99
C THR A 60 29.42 -15.16 17.01
N GLU A 61 30.43 -15.87 17.53
CA GLU A 61 31.29 -16.75 16.73
C GLU A 61 30.51 -17.94 16.18
N HIS A 62 29.54 -18.50 16.94
CA HIS A 62 28.68 -19.56 16.46
C HIS A 62 27.90 -19.15 15.19
N PHE A 63 27.23 -17.99 15.22
CA PHE A 63 26.47 -17.47 14.08
C PHE A 63 27.37 -17.14 12.88
N GLU A 64 28.57 -16.63 13.14
CA GLU A 64 29.56 -16.37 12.09
C GLU A 64 30.01 -17.67 11.41
N ILE A 65 30.37 -18.70 12.18
CA ILE A 65 30.82 -20.01 11.66
C ILE A 65 29.73 -20.68 10.83
N ILE A 66 28.48 -20.75 11.33
CA ILE A 66 27.40 -21.41 10.60
C ILE A 66 27.06 -20.65 9.30
N ALA A 67 27.09 -19.31 9.33
CA ALA A 67 26.84 -18.50 8.15
C ALA A 67 27.96 -18.65 7.11
N GLN A 68 29.22 -18.63 7.54
CA GLN A 68 30.37 -18.87 6.65
C GLN A 68 30.30 -20.26 6.01
N LYS A 69 29.98 -21.31 6.77
CA LYS A 69 29.80 -22.66 6.21
C LYS A 69 28.72 -22.71 5.12
N GLN A 70 27.64 -21.94 5.29
CA GLN A 70 26.53 -21.88 4.34
C GLN A 70 26.83 -21.00 3.11
N SER A 71 27.51 -19.87 3.28
CA SER A 71 27.72 -18.89 2.21
C SER A 71 29.03 -19.07 1.45
N LYS A 72 30.07 -19.65 2.07
CA LYS A 72 31.43 -19.77 1.49
C LYS A 72 31.47 -20.36 0.08
N PRO A 73 30.76 -21.46 -0.24
CA PRO A 73 30.77 -22.00 -1.60
C PRO A 73 30.32 -20.98 -2.65
N TYR A 74 29.36 -20.12 -2.32
CA TYR A 74 28.86 -19.09 -3.23
C TYR A 74 29.75 -17.86 -3.26
N VAL A 75 30.34 -17.47 -2.13
CA VAL A 75 31.31 -16.38 -2.05
C VAL A 75 32.54 -16.69 -2.92
N ASP A 76 33.06 -17.91 -2.83
CA ASP A 76 34.20 -18.36 -3.63
C ASP A 76 33.86 -18.31 -5.16
N LEU A 77 32.62 -18.66 -5.54
CA LEU A 77 32.13 -18.54 -6.91
C LEU A 77 32.01 -17.07 -7.39
N ILE A 78 31.57 -16.16 -6.52
CA ILE A 78 31.45 -14.74 -6.85
C ILE A 78 32.82 -14.11 -7.08
N HIS A 79 33.76 -14.35 -6.17
CA HIS A 79 35.14 -13.87 -6.32
C HIS A 79 35.78 -14.43 -7.59
N GLY A 80 35.61 -15.73 -7.85
CA GLY A 80 36.07 -16.36 -9.10
C GLY A 80 35.48 -15.73 -10.35
N LEU A 81 34.22 -15.29 -10.33
CA LEU A 81 33.59 -14.58 -11.44
C LEU A 81 34.12 -13.15 -11.59
N ILE A 82 34.24 -12.39 -10.51
CA ILE A 82 34.64 -10.97 -10.53
C ILE A 82 36.08 -10.80 -11.03
N GLU A 83 36.96 -11.73 -10.66
CA GLU A 83 38.37 -11.74 -11.06
C GLU A 83 38.62 -12.32 -12.46
N ALA A 84 37.63 -13.00 -13.05
CA ALA A 84 37.78 -13.65 -14.34
C ALA A 84 37.85 -12.64 -15.51
N ASN A 85 38.70 -12.95 -16.49
CA ASN A 85 38.69 -12.29 -17.79
C ASN A 85 37.62 -12.94 -18.67
N ILE A 86 36.48 -12.26 -18.81
CA ILE A 86 35.34 -12.77 -19.58
C ILE A 86 35.67 -12.90 -21.08
N PRO A 87 35.09 -13.91 -21.77
CA PRO A 87 35.25 -14.07 -23.21
C PRO A 87 34.62 -12.90 -23.99
N PRO A 88 35.15 -12.55 -25.18
CA PRO A 88 34.57 -11.52 -26.02
C PRO A 88 33.16 -11.90 -26.48
N GLN A 89 32.26 -10.93 -26.50
CA GLN A 89 30.88 -11.15 -26.95
C GLN A 89 30.82 -11.67 -28.40
N PRO A 90 29.98 -12.67 -28.71
CA PRO A 90 29.77 -13.15 -30.08
C PRO A 90 29.27 -12.05 -31.03
N THR A 91 29.84 -11.99 -32.23
CA THR A 91 29.40 -11.04 -33.28
C THR A 91 28.17 -11.54 -34.04
N GLN A 92 27.96 -12.86 -34.09
CA GLN A 92 26.77 -13.50 -34.66
C GLN A 92 26.25 -14.57 -33.72
N TRP A 93 24.95 -14.54 -33.47
CA TRP A 93 24.25 -15.50 -32.62
C TRP A 93 23.64 -16.61 -33.46
N LYS A 94 23.80 -17.87 -33.03
CA LYS A 94 23.22 -19.03 -33.71
C LYS A 94 21.72 -19.10 -33.41
N TYR A 95 20.91 -19.11 -34.46
CA TYR A 95 19.47 -19.33 -34.34
C TYR A 95 19.17 -20.83 -34.24
N ALA A 96 19.20 -21.37 -33.02
CA ALA A 96 18.97 -22.79 -32.74
C ALA A 96 18.13 -22.98 -31.46
N LYS A 97 17.29 -24.02 -31.42
CA LYS A 97 16.43 -24.35 -30.27
C LYS A 97 17.26 -24.79 -29.06
N GLY A 98 16.88 -24.31 -27.87
CA GLY A 98 17.55 -24.66 -26.62
C GLY A 98 18.85 -23.89 -26.42
N TRP A 99 19.75 -24.43 -25.60
CA TRP A 99 21.02 -23.77 -25.27
C TRP A 99 22.07 -23.97 -26.37
N THR A 100 22.79 -22.88 -26.66
CA THR A 100 24.01 -22.87 -27.47
C THR A 100 25.14 -22.22 -26.69
N GLN A 101 26.27 -22.92 -26.56
CA GLN A 101 27.50 -22.47 -25.94
C GLN A 101 28.47 -21.94 -27.01
N TYR A 102 29.13 -20.81 -26.72
CA TYR A 102 30.11 -20.19 -27.61
C TYR A 102 31.51 -20.26 -26.98
N SER A 103 32.49 -20.73 -27.76
CA SER A 103 33.91 -20.80 -27.35
C SER A 103 34.58 -19.43 -27.22
N LYS A 104 35.68 -19.33 -26.45
CA LYS A 104 36.46 -18.10 -26.25
C LYS A 104 36.91 -17.40 -27.54
N ASP A 105 37.15 -18.15 -28.62
CA ASP A 105 37.56 -17.58 -29.91
C ASP A 105 36.38 -17.11 -30.78
N ASN A 106 35.13 -17.21 -30.30
CA ASN A 106 33.88 -16.96 -31.04
C ASN A 106 33.74 -17.74 -32.36
N GLN A 107 34.53 -18.80 -32.55
CA GLN A 107 34.55 -19.60 -33.79
C GLN A 107 33.67 -20.85 -33.73
N THR A 108 33.39 -21.38 -32.53
CA THR A 108 32.60 -22.61 -32.37
C THR A 108 31.37 -22.38 -31.50
N ALA A 109 30.22 -22.85 -32.00
CA ALA A 109 28.91 -22.75 -31.36
C ALA A 109 28.28 -24.15 -31.24
N VAL A 110 28.31 -24.71 -30.03
CA VAL A 110 27.88 -26.09 -29.72
C VAL A 110 26.54 -26.06 -28.99
N SER A 111 25.61 -26.94 -29.38
CA SER A 111 24.34 -27.07 -28.65
C SER A 111 24.55 -27.90 -27.39
N VAL A 112 24.04 -27.43 -26.26
CA VAL A 112 24.13 -28.09 -24.95
C VAL A 112 22.73 -28.20 -24.36
N ASP A 113 22.52 -29.13 -23.44
CA ASP A 113 21.22 -29.29 -22.77
C ASP A 113 21.04 -28.27 -21.63
N TYR A 114 22.13 -27.93 -20.95
CA TYR A 114 22.22 -26.97 -19.86
C TYR A 114 23.64 -26.36 -19.82
N PRO A 115 23.84 -25.17 -19.23
CA PRO A 115 25.17 -24.63 -19.00
C PRO A 115 25.95 -25.49 -17.98
N ASP A 116 27.20 -25.84 -18.28
CA ASP A 116 28.04 -26.70 -17.41
C ASP A 116 28.73 -25.94 -16.25
N GLU A 117 28.71 -24.60 -16.29
CA GLU A 117 29.43 -23.74 -15.36
C GLU A 117 28.62 -23.47 -14.08
N GLN A 118 29.30 -23.39 -12.93
CA GLN A 118 28.65 -23.23 -11.61
C GLN A 118 28.20 -21.79 -11.32
N VAL A 119 28.73 -20.79 -12.03
CA VAL A 119 28.40 -19.39 -11.83
C VAL A 119 28.07 -18.73 -13.16
N LEU A 120 26.90 -18.09 -13.22
CA LEU A 120 26.36 -17.49 -14.44
C LEU A 120 25.77 -16.12 -14.13
N VAL A 121 26.03 -15.15 -15.00
CA VAL A 121 25.21 -13.94 -15.12
C VAL A 121 24.12 -14.22 -16.15
N PHE A 122 22.86 -13.99 -15.81
CA PHE A 122 21.72 -14.48 -16.59
C PHE A 122 20.61 -13.43 -16.71
N ASP A 123 19.98 -13.39 -17.87
CA ASP A 123 18.83 -12.53 -18.18
C ASP A 123 17.87 -13.23 -19.15
N VAL A 124 16.56 -13.03 -18.94
CA VAL A 124 15.47 -13.62 -19.73
C VAL A 124 14.53 -12.56 -20.26
N GLU A 125 14.21 -12.67 -21.54
CA GLU A 125 13.21 -11.85 -22.21
C GLU A 125 11.94 -12.63 -22.56
N THR A 126 10.80 -11.99 -22.33
CA THR A 126 9.46 -12.56 -22.53
C THR A 126 8.59 -11.67 -23.40
N LEU A 127 7.74 -12.25 -24.24
CA LEU A 127 6.74 -11.50 -25.02
C LEU A 127 5.46 -11.28 -24.20
N VAL A 128 5.20 -10.03 -23.82
CA VAL A 128 4.05 -9.67 -22.97
C VAL A 128 2.72 -9.88 -23.70
N CYS A 129 2.65 -9.50 -24.98
CA CYS A 129 1.46 -9.66 -25.82
C CYS A 129 1.05 -11.12 -26.05
N GLU A 130 1.97 -12.08 -25.92
CA GLU A 130 1.74 -13.50 -26.24
C GLU A 130 1.72 -14.41 -25.00
N GLY A 131 1.52 -13.86 -23.79
CA GLY A 131 1.30 -14.64 -22.56
C GLY A 131 2.51 -14.81 -21.65
N ASN A 132 3.53 -13.94 -21.77
CA ASN A 132 4.74 -13.90 -20.92
C ASN A 132 5.58 -15.19 -20.93
N PHE A 133 5.59 -15.94 -22.03
CA PHE A 133 6.48 -17.09 -22.18
C PHE A 133 7.93 -16.64 -22.33
N PRO A 134 8.92 -17.41 -21.84
CA PRO A 134 10.32 -17.14 -22.11
C PRO A 134 10.60 -17.33 -23.61
N VAL A 135 11.25 -16.35 -24.23
CA VAL A 135 11.50 -16.34 -25.68
C VAL A 135 12.99 -16.44 -25.97
N LEU A 136 13.78 -15.56 -25.35
CA LEU A 136 15.23 -15.51 -25.46
C LEU A 136 15.83 -15.43 -24.07
N ALA A 137 16.97 -16.08 -23.88
CA ALA A 137 17.79 -15.89 -22.69
C ALA A 137 19.26 -15.83 -23.07
N THR A 138 20.03 -15.05 -22.31
CA THR A 138 21.48 -14.96 -22.48
C THR A 138 22.14 -15.24 -21.14
N ALA A 139 23.25 -15.98 -21.18
CA ALA A 139 24.07 -16.20 -19.99
C ALA A 139 25.56 -15.98 -20.27
N LEU A 140 26.28 -15.50 -19.26
CA LEU A 140 27.71 -15.29 -19.28
C LEU A 140 28.35 -16.03 -18.10
N SER A 141 29.38 -16.81 -18.40
CA SER A 141 30.24 -17.47 -17.42
C SER A 141 31.68 -16.96 -17.53
N PRO A 142 32.58 -17.31 -16.59
CA PRO A 142 34.00 -17.00 -16.71
C PRO A 142 34.65 -17.49 -18.02
N ASN A 143 34.12 -18.55 -18.63
CA ASN A 143 34.74 -19.20 -19.79
C ASN A 143 33.97 -19.06 -21.11
N HIS A 144 32.64 -18.92 -21.05
CA HIS A 144 31.76 -19.05 -22.21
C HIS A 144 30.57 -18.09 -22.16
N TRP A 145 30.11 -17.69 -23.35
CA TRP A 145 28.79 -17.10 -23.56
C TRP A 145 27.79 -18.21 -23.91
N TYR A 146 26.53 -17.99 -23.55
CA TYR A 146 25.41 -18.87 -23.86
C TYR A 146 24.22 -18.09 -24.39
N SER A 147 23.52 -18.66 -25.37
CA SER A 147 22.21 -18.19 -25.82
C SER A 147 21.20 -19.31 -25.74
N TRP A 148 20.00 -19.00 -25.28
CA TRP A 148 18.85 -19.91 -25.29
C TRP A 148 17.75 -19.35 -26.16
N CYS A 149 17.21 -20.19 -27.06
CA CYS A 149 16.03 -19.86 -27.84
C CYS A 149 14.87 -20.81 -27.53
N SER A 150 13.71 -20.24 -27.25
CA SER A 150 12.47 -20.98 -27.03
C SER A 150 12.09 -21.82 -28.25
N SER A 151 11.46 -22.98 -28.02
CA SER A 151 10.94 -23.83 -29.09
C SER A 151 9.91 -23.11 -29.95
N ARG A 152 9.13 -22.20 -29.34
CA ARG A 152 8.06 -21.44 -30.00
C ARG A 152 8.55 -20.57 -31.14
N LEU A 153 9.81 -20.14 -31.08
CA LEU A 153 10.43 -19.38 -32.18
C LEU A 153 10.50 -20.20 -33.47
N PHE A 154 10.45 -21.53 -33.41
CA PHE A 154 10.57 -22.42 -34.55
C PHE A 154 9.24 -23.06 -34.98
N ASP A 155 8.19 -22.93 -34.18
CA ASP A 155 6.87 -23.49 -34.51
C ASP A 155 6.19 -22.64 -35.61
N GLU A 156 5.80 -23.27 -36.72
CA GLU A 156 5.10 -22.59 -37.83
C GLU A 156 3.60 -22.36 -37.54
N GLU A 157 3.01 -23.19 -36.66
CA GLU A 157 1.62 -23.06 -36.22
C GLU A 157 1.53 -22.33 -34.88
N PHE A 158 0.82 -21.19 -34.86
CA PHE A 158 0.52 -20.45 -33.64
C PHE A 158 -0.40 -21.28 -32.73
N ARG A 159 0.16 -21.85 -31.65
CA ARG A 159 -0.65 -22.50 -30.60
C ARG A 159 -0.99 -21.49 -29.53
N LEU A 160 -2.28 -21.13 -29.45
CA LEU A 160 -2.86 -20.26 -28.43
C LEU A 160 -2.93 -21.03 -27.09
N LYS A 161 -1.77 -21.30 -26.48
CA LYS A 161 -1.69 -21.82 -25.11
C LYS A 161 -1.82 -20.65 -24.14
N SER A 162 -2.75 -20.75 -23.20
CA SER A 162 -3.00 -19.70 -22.20
C SER A 162 -2.00 -19.70 -21.04
N ASN A 163 -1.40 -20.85 -20.71
CA ASN A 163 -0.56 -21.03 -19.51
C ASN A 163 0.82 -21.61 -19.83
N VAL A 164 1.82 -21.25 -19.01
CA VAL A 164 3.20 -21.75 -19.06
C VAL A 164 3.28 -23.14 -18.42
N GLU A 165 3.75 -24.12 -19.19
CA GLU A 165 4.00 -25.48 -18.71
C GLU A 165 5.48 -25.69 -18.37
N LEU A 166 5.79 -26.73 -17.60
CA LEU A 166 7.16 -27.07 -17.21
C LEU A 166 8.09 -27.34 -18.42
N ASN A 167 7.54 -27.75 -19.57
CA ASN A 167 8.29 -27.99 -20.80
C ASN A 167 8.65 -26.70 -21.56
N ASP A 168 7.96 -25.58 -21.30
CA ASP A 168 8.28 -24.27 -21.87
C ASP A 168 9.41 -23.56 -21.10
N MET A 169 9.79 -24.08 -19.92
CA MET A 169 10.78 -23.46 -19.02
C MET A 169 12.23 -23.74 -19.43
N ILE A 170 13.14 -22.89 -18.95
CA ILE A 170 14.56 -22.94 -19.26
C ILE A 170 15.26 -23.92 -18.31
N PRO A 171 15.87 -25.01 -18.82
CA PRO A 171 16.67 -25.92 -18.00
C PRO A 171 18.01 -25.27 -17.65
N MET A 172 18.40 -25.27 -16.38
CA MET A 172 19.63 -24.64 -15.90
C MET A 172 20.55 -25.58 -15.12
N GLU A 173 20.08 -26.73 -14.66
CA GLU A 173 20.90 -27.63 -13.85
C GLU A 173 20.67 -29.12 -14.15
N SER A 174 21.74 -29.91 -14.04
CA SER A 174 21.69 -31.37 -14.09
C SER A 174 22.03 -32.04 -12.76
N LYS A 175 22.68 -31.30 -11.84
CA LYS A 175 23.19 -31.83 -10.56
C LYS A 175 22.70 -30.96 -9.38
N PRO A 176 21.52 -31.26 -8.81
CA PRO A 176 20.88 -30.40 -7.81
C PRO A 176 21.65 -30.25 -6.50
N SER A 177 22.59 -31.16 -6.20
CA SER A 177 23.38 -31.15 -4.96
C SER A 177 24.62 -30.25 -5.01
N ILE A 178 25.01 -29.75 -6.18
CA ILE A 178 26.23 -28.96 -6.34
C ILE A 178 25.90 -27.47 -6.18
N PRO A 179 26.58 -26.74 -5.28
CA PRO A 179 26.41 -25.29 -5.15
C PRO A 179 26.63 -24.59 -6.49
N SER A 180 25.60 -23.86 -6.94
CA SER A 180 25.62 -23.09 -8.18
C SER A 180 24.98 -21.73 -7.92
N LEU A 181 25.43 -20.69 -8.63
CA LEU A 181 25.00 -19.31 -8.41
C LEU A 181 24.60 -18.64 -9.72
N ILE A 182 23.40 -18.06 -9.71
CA ILE A 182 22.91 -17.21 -10.79
C ILE A 182 22.86 -15.77 -10.32
N ILE A 183 23.49 -14.88 -11.08
CA ILE A 183 23.51 -13.45 -10.83
C ILE A 183 22.67 -12.76 -11.89
N GLY A 184 21.74 -11.91 -11.49
CA GLY A 184 20.87 -11.18 -12.41
C GLY A 184 20.58 -9.77 -11.91
N HIS A 185 19.95 -8.97 -12.76
CA HIS A 185 19.38 -7.68 -12.36
C HIS A 185 17.86 -7.83 -12.29
N ASN A 186 17.29 -7.79 -11.08
CA ASN A 186 15.92 -8.25 -10.83
C ASN A 186 15.75 -9.76 -11.05
N VAL A 187 16.73 -10.54 -10.56
CA VAL A 187 16.81 -12.01 -10.71
C VAL A 187 15.55 -12.77 -10.26
N GLY A 188 14.74 -12.17 -9.38
CA GLY A 188 13.47 -12.76 -8.96
C GLY A 188 12.48 -12.95 -10.12
N PHE A 189 12.57 -12.14 -11.17
CA PHE A 189 11.81 -12.33 -12.41
C PHE A 189 12.41 -13.48 -13.23
N ASP A 190 13.71 -13.45 -13.50
CA ASP A 190 14.42 -14.45 -14.31
C ASP A 190 14.27 -15.86 -13.72
N ARG A 191 14.36 -15.95 -12.38
CA ARG A 191 14.17 -17.18 -11.61
C ARG A 191 12.84 -17.87 -11.91
N THR A 192 11.78 -17.12 -12.21
CA THR A 192 10.46 -17.72 -12.49
C THR A 192 10.43 -18.53 -13.78
N TYR A 193 11.43 -18.39 -14.66
CA TYR A 193 11.49 -19.16 -15.90
C TYR A 193 12.48 -20.33 -15.84
N ILE A 194 13.09 -20.58 -14.68
CA ILE A 194 14.02 -21.70 -14.47
C ILE A 194 13.26 -22.94 -14.04
N LYS A 195 13.41 -24.00 -14.82
CA LYS A 195 12.63 -25.25 -14.68
C LYS A 195 12.80 -25.91 -13.31
N GLU A 196 14.03 -26.01 -12.81
CA GLU A 196 14.35 -26.80 -11.63
C GLU A 196 13.94 -26.13 -10.32
N GLN A 197 13.69 -24.82 -10.35
CA GLN A 197 13.18 -24.06 -9.20
C GLN A 197 11.77 -24.46 -8.78
N TYR A 198 11.03 -25.11 -9.68
CA TYR A 198 9.70 -25.67 -9.46
C TYR A 198 9.72 -27.07 -8.80
N GLN A 199 10.88 -27.71 -8.63
CA GLN A 199 10.95 -28.99 -7.92
C GLN A 199 10.62 -28.82 -6.43
N PHE A 200 10.01 -29.84 -5.79
CA PHE A 200 9.68 -29.81 -4.35
C PHE A 200 10.93 -29.84 -3.49
N GLU A 201 11.84 -30.77 -3.82
CA GLU A 201 13.14 -30.86 -3.18
C GLU A 201 13.98 -29.64 -3.53
N SER A 202 14.73 -29.18 -2.54
CA SER A 202 15.46 -27.93 -2.67
C SER A 202 16.81 -28.18 -3.34
N THR A 203 17.11 -27.43 -4.41
CA THR A 203 18.43 -27.49 -5.04
C THR A 203 19.44 -26.58 -4.34
N ALA A 204 20.72 -26.88 -4.55
CA ALA A 204 21.84 -26.08 -4.07
C ALA A 204 22.04 -24.79 -4.90
N MET A 205 21.25 -24.57 -5.95
CA MET A 205 21.27 -23.31 -6.70
C MET A 205 20.82 -22.12 -5.84
N ARG A 206 21.52 -20.98 -5.97
CA ARG A 206 21.19 -19.72 -5.31
C ARG A 206 21.16 -18.57 -6.31
N PHE A 207 20.52 -17.48 -5.91
CA PHE A 207 20.36 -16.29 -6.74
C PHE A 207 20.91 -15.06 -6.02
N LEU A 208 21.66 -14.25 -6.75
CA LEU A 208 22.15 -12.96 -6.30
C LEU A 208 21.59 -11.85 -7.18
N ASP A 209 20.88 -10.92 -6.58
CA ASP A 209 20.25 -9.82 -7.27
C ASP A 209 21.10 -8.54 -7.16
N THR A 210 21.64 -8.08 -8.29
CA THR A 210 22.41 -6.83 -8.35
C THR A 210 21.56 -5.61 -8.02
N MET A 211 20.24 -5.64 -8.31
CA MET A 211 19.33 -4.57 -7.93
C MET A 211 19.20 -4.48 -6.41
N SER A 212 19.00 -5.62 -5.73
CA SER A 212 18.99 -5.70 -4.26
C SER A 212 20.29 -5.17 -3.66
N LEU A 213 21.46 -5.60 -4.16
CA LEU A 213 22.75 -5.10 -3.69
C LEU A 213 22.87 -3.57 -3.84
N HIS A 214 22.47 -3.03 -4.99
CA HIS A 214 22.46 -1.58 -5.22
C HIS A 214 21.54 -0.85 -4.25
N ILE A 215 20.30 -1.33 -4.03
CA ILE A 215 19.33 -0.67 -3.15
C ILE A 215 19.88 -0.56 -1.71
N MET A 216 20.55 -1.60 -1.23
CA MET A 216 21.16 -1.60 0.09
C MET A 216 22.35 -0.65 0.20
N CYS A 217 23.25 -0.67 -0.79
CA CYS A 217 24.46 0.15 -0.78
C CYS A 217 24.18 1.62 -1.09
N SER A 218 23.30 1.90 -2.04
CA SER A 218 23.13 3.23 -2.64
C SER A 218 21.70 3.46 -3.16
N GLY A 219 20.67 2.88 -2.55
CA GLY A 219 19.28 3.14 -2.92
C GLY A 219 18.70 4.42 -2.32
N PHE A 220 17.65 4.95 -2.95
CA PHE A 220 16.89 6.11 -2.45
C PHE A 220 15.72 5.70 -1.55
N THR A 221 15.41 6.55 -0.56
CA THR A 221 14.10 6.54 0.11
C THR A 221 12.98 7.00 -0.83
N HIS A 222 11.72 6.76 -0.48
CA HIS A 222 10.58 7.24 -1.25
C HIS A 222 10.59 8.77 -1.45
N ALA A 223 10.87 9.53 -0.38
CA ALA A 223 10.96 10.99 -0.45
C ALA A 223 12.10 11.46 -1.36
N GLN A 224 13.30 10.87 -1.21
CA GLN A 224 14.45 11.16 -2.07
C GLN A 224 14.17 10.83 -3.54
N ARG A 225 13.53 9.69 -3.81
CA ARG A 225 13.17 9.25 -5.16
C ARG A 225 12.25 10.25 -5.85
N LEU A 226 11.21 10.74 -5.16
CA LEU A 226 10.31 11.76 -5.71
C LEU A 226 11.05 13.07 -6.03
N GLN A 227 11.93 13.52 -5.12
CA GLN A 227 12.74 14.72 -5.35
C GLN A 227 13.74 14.55 -6.51
N TYR A 228 14.33 13.37 -6.65
CA TYR A 228 15.25 13.04 -7.74
C TYR A 228 14.51 13.02 -9.09
N GLN A 229 13.34 12.37 -9.16
CA GLN A 229 12.52 12.32 -10.37
C GLN A 229 12.02 13.71 -10.80
N ALA A 230 11.62 14.54 -9.84
CA ALA A 230 11.26 15.94 -10.12
C ALA A 230 12.46 16.72 -10.68
N PHE A 231 13.65 16.49 -10.13
CA PHE A 231 14.89 17.10 -10.61
C PHE A 231 15.28 16.64 -12.03
N GLU A 232 15.20 15.34 -12.33
CA GLU A 232 15.49 14.83 -13.67
C GLU A 232 14.50 15.34 -14.73
N LYS A 233 13.20 15.40 -14.40
CA LYS A 233 12.18 15.99 -15.30
C LYS A 233 12.48 17.45 -15.62
N ASN A 234 12.80 18.25 -14.60
CA ASN A 234 13.14 19.66 -14.78
C ASN A 234 14.45 19.87 -15.54
N SER A 235 15.41 18.95 -15.40
CA SER A 235 16.67 18.99 -16.14
C SER A 235 16.48 18.60 -17.60
N SER A 236 15.60 17.62 -17.88
CA SER A 236 15.28 17.16 -19.23
C SER A 236 14.47 18.18 -20.04
N LEU A 237 13.66 19.01 -19.36
CA LEU A 237 12.94 20.13 -19.99
C LEU A 237 13.87 21.27 -20.43
N LYS A 238 15.07 21.40 -19.84
CA LYS A 238 16.08 22.38 -20.27
C LYS A 238 16.94 21.92 -21.46
N THR A 239 16.81 20.66 -21.88
CA THR A 239 17.62 20.08 -22.97
C THR A 239 16.87 19.94 -24.30
N VAL A 240 15.65 20.46 -24.41
CA VAL A 240 14.85 20.41 -25.65
C VAL A 240 15.03 21.65 -26.54
N ASP A 241 15.58 22.75 -26.02
CA ASP A 241 16.04 23.90 -26.83
C ASP A 241 17.56 23.84 -27.01
N LYS A 242 18.04 22.83 -27.74
CA LYS A 242 19.48 22.63 -28.01
C LYS A 242 19.79 22.41 -29.50
N ASP A 243 18.97 22.96 -30.38
CA ASP A 243 19.26 23.05 -31.82
C ASP A 243 19.54 24.49 -32.31
N ASP A 244 19.48 25.48 -31.42
CA ASP A 244 20.05 26.81 -31.66
C ASP A 244 20.94 27.20 -30.47
N ILE A 245 22.08 27.85 -30.75
CA ILE A 245 23.20 28.18 -29.85
C ILE A 245 24.34 27.15 -29.88
N SER A 246 25.01 27.11 -31.03
CA SER A 246 26.47 27.12 -31.04
C SER A 246 26.96 28.47 -30.54
N GLU A 247 27.30 28.58 -29.27
CA GLU A 247 28.30 29.49 -28.70
C GLU A 247 28.28 29.35 -27.18
N GLU A 248 29.46 29.09 -26.60
CA GLU A 248 29.71 29.36 -25.20
C GLU A 248 29.52 30.87 -24.99
N GLU A 249 28.41 31.29 -24.39
CA GLU A 249 28.29 32.66 -23.88
C GLU A 249 27.84 32.68 -22.41
N ASP A 250 28.69 33.39 -21.66
CA ASP A 250 28.56 33.80 -20.28
C ASP A 250 27.18 34.41 -20.00
N LEU A 251 26.44 33.81 -19.06
CA LEU A 251 25.25 34.45 -18.48
C LEU A 251 25.68 35.64 -17.61
N ASP A 252 25.64 36.82 -18.23
CA ASP A 252 25.73 38.18 -17.70
C ASP A 252 25.74 38.33 -16.16
N GLU A 253 26.96 38.52 -15.63
CA GLU A 253 27.20 39.10 -14.30
C GLU A 253 26.63 40.52 -14.15
N GLN A 254 26.33 41.22 -15.25
CA GLN A 254 25.89 42.62 -15.20
C GLN A 254 24.45 42.80 -14.69
N HIS A 255 23.50 41.92 -15.01
CA HIS A 255 22.11 42.07 -14.56
C HIS A 255 21.92 41.75 -13.06
N LEU A 256 22.82 40.92 -12.51
CA LEU A 256 22.88 40.62 -11.07
C LEU A 256 23.72 41.64 -10.27
N SER A 257 24.61 42.37 -10.94
CA SER A 257 25.42 43.45 -10.34
C SER A 257 24.60 44.70 -10.01
N MET A 258 23.53 44.96 -10.77
CA MET A 258 22.77 46.21 -10.66
C MET A 258 21.78 46.25 -9.49
N LEU A 259 21.45 45.09 -8.92
CA LEU A 259 20.49 44.95 -7.80
C LEU A 259 21.14 44.83 -6.41
N LEU A 260 22.47 44.82 -6.29
CA LEU A 260 23.17 44.31 -5.10
C LEU A 260 24.42 45.13 -4.75
N ALA A 261 24.26 46.18 -3.94
CA ALA A 261 25.33 47.13 -3.58
C ALA A 261 25.84 47.00 -2.12
N SER A 262 25.84 45.82 -1.49
CA SER A 262 26.34 45.70 -0.10
C SER A 262 27.22 44.47 0.16
N GLU A 263 28.26 44.66 0.97
CA GLU A 263 29.24 43.63 1.34
C GLU A 263 28.66 42.50 2.22
N LYS A 264 27.48 42.69 2.83
CA LYS A 264 26.82 41.67 3.68
C LYS A 264 26.24 40.48 2.90
N ASP A 265 26.15 40.56 1.57
CA ASP A 265 25.58 39.51 0.72
C ASP A 265 26.60 38.48 0.19
N LYS A 266 27.91 38.68 0.41
CA LYS A 266 28.94 37.71 0.00
C LYS A 266 28.88 36.42 0.83
N ASP A 267 28.63 36.53 2.14
CA ASP A 267 28.45 35.38 3.02
C ASP A 267 27.14 34.64 2.75
N ILE A 268 26.08 35.36 2.37
CA ILE A 268 24.79 34.78 1.96
C ILE A 268 24.94 34.06 0.60
N LYS A 269 25.68 34.63 -0.36
CA LYS A 269 26.04 33.97 -1.63
C LYS A 269 26.83 32.69 -1.40
N ALA A 270 27.84 32.70 -0.52
CA ALA A 270 28.61 31.51 -0.17
C ALA A 270 27.74 30.47 0.54
N TYR A 271 26.90 30.89 1.48
CA TYR A 271 25.99 30.01 2.23
C TYR A 271 24.91 29.37 1.34
N VAL A 272 24.29 30.12 0.42
CA VAL A 272 23.28 29.59 -0.52
C VAL A 272 23.93 28.68 -1.57
N LYS A 273 25.11 29.03 -2.09
CA LYS A 273 25.87 28.17 -3.03
C LYS A 273 26.32 26.89 -2.34
N MET A 274 26.83 26.96 -1.11
CA MET A 274 27.22 25.81 -0.29
C MET A 274 26.02 24.93 0.07
N ARG A 275 24.88 25.52 0.46
CA ARG A 275 23.63 24.81 0.78
C ARG A 275 22.98 24.16 -0.44
N ASN A 276 23.03 24.80 -1.61
CA ASN A 276 22.55 24.22 -2.87
C ASN A 276 23.45 23.08 -3.38
N THR A 277 24.77 23.22 -3.23
CA THR A 277 25.73 22.14 -3.56
C THR A 277 25.60 20.96 -2.59
N GLN A 278 25.35 21.23 -1.31
CA GLN A 278 25.09 20.21 -0.28
C GLN A 278 23.76 19.47 -0.49
N ASN A 279 22.70 20.15 -0.94
CA ASN A 279 21.41 19.51 -1.27
C ASN A 279 21.46 18.58 -2.50
N LEU A 280 22.57 18.57 -3.25
CA LEU A 280 22.79 17.74 -4.43
C LEU A 280 23.71 16.55 -4.17
N ARG A 281 24.46 16.52 -3.05
CA ARG A 281 25.50 15.50 -2.82
C ARG A 281 24.94 14.08 -2.79
N TRP A 282 23.88 13.84 -2.02
CA TRP A 282 23.21 12.53 -1.99
C TRP A 282 22.63 12.09 -3.34
N LYS A 283 22.36 13.03 -4.27
CA LYS A 283 21.87 12.70 -5.63
C LYS A 283 22.98 12.18 -6.55
N LEU A 284 24.24 12.49 -6.26
CA LEU A 284 25.40 12.00 -7.00
C LEU A 284 25.84 10.61 -6.53
N GLU A 285 25.52 10.27 -5.28
CA GLU A 285 25.94 9.02 -4.63
C GLU A 285 24.96 7.84 -4.86
N SER A 286 23.89 8.05 -5.63
CA SER A 286 22.78 7.11 -5.75
C SER A 286 22.01 7.30 -7.07
N SER A 287 21.19 6.32 -7.44
CA SER A 287 20.43 6.29 -8.69
C SER A 287 19.06 5.63 -8.52
N LEU A 288 18.26 5.67 -9.58
CA LEU A 288 17.07 4.80 -9.69
C LEU A 288 17.49 3.34 -9.84
N ASN A 289 16.57 2.43 -9.52
CA ASN A 289 16.85 1.00 -9.40
C ASN A 289 17.03 0.26 -10.74
N ASN A 290 16.74 0.87 -11.89
CA ASN A 290 16.81 0.18 -13.18
C ASN A 290 18.28 0.00 -13.63
N LEU A 291 18.55 -1.08 -14.39
CA LEU A 291 19.89 -1.45 -14.82
C LEU A 291 20.64 -0.29 -15.49
N VAL A 292 19.98 0.45 -16.39
CA VAL A 292 20.58 1.59 -17.10
C VAL A 292 21.08 2.66 -16.13
N SER A 293 20.27 3.02 -15.13
CA SER A 293 20.65 4.01 -14.11
C SER A 293 21.78 3.50 -13.20
N VAL A 294 21.73 2.21 -12.81
CA VAL A 294 22.72 1.57 -11.94
C VAL A 294 24.07 1.42 -12.64
N HIS A 295 24.06 0.94 -13.88
CA HIS A 295 25.26 0.82 -14.73
C HIS A 295 25.90 2.18 -14.99
N LYS A 296 25.07 3.22 -15.24
CA LYS A 296 25.54 4.61 -15.35
C LYS A 296 26.22 5.12 -14.07
N LEU A 297 25.69 4.77 -12.90
CA LEU A 297 26.24 5.20 -11.60
C LEU A 297 27.63 4.60 -11.35
N TYR A 298 27.76 3.28 -11.51
CA TYR A 298 28.97 2.55 -11.10
C TYR A 298 30.02 2.42 -12.22
N CYS A 299 29.58 2.16 -13.45
CA CYS A 299 30.49 1.82 -14.56
C CYS A 299 30.81 3.03 -15.44
N LYS A 300 29.94 4.06 -15.45
CA LYS A 300 30.07 5.28 -16.29
C LYS A 300 30.45 4.92 -17.75
N PRO A 301 29.62 4.11 -18.43
CA PRO A 301 29.95 3.63 -19.77
C PRO A 301 30.04 4.78 -20.77
N LYS A 302 30.89 4.62 -21.78
CA LYS A 302 31.01 5.58 -22.89
C LYS A 302 29.73 5.67 -23.73
N VAL A 303 29.05 4.55 -23.91
CA VAL A 303 27.77 4.45 -24.63
C VAL A 303 26.71 3.96 -23.64
N PRO A 304 25.61 4.69 -23.44
CA PRO A 304 24.54 4.25 -22.56
C PRO A 304 23.76 3.09 -23.18
N LEU A 305 23.24 2.21 -22.32
CA LEU A 305 22.35 1.12 -22.74
C LEU A 305 21.09 1.69 -23.43
N SER A 306 20.74 1.11 -24.57
CA SER A 306 19.63 1.58 -25.41
C SER A 306 18.31 0.95 -24.97
N LYS A 307 17.30 1.78 -24.66
CA LYS A 307 15.94 1.31 -24.29
C LYS A 307 15.03 0.98 -25.49
N THR A 308 15.50 1.21 -26.71
CA THR A 308 14.63 1.20 -27.90
C THR A 308 14.17 -0.21 -28.27
N MET A 309 15.04 -1.21 -28.13
CA MET A 309 14.76 -2.58 -28.55
C MET A 309 13.87 -3.34 -27.56
N GLN A 310 13.86 -2.94 -26.28
CA GLN A 310 12.97 -3.51 -25.25
C GLN A 310 11.48 -3.45 -25.65
N LYS A 311 11.09 -2.41 -26.40
CA LYS A 311 9.71 -2.24 -26.87
C LYS A 311 9.22 -3.39 -27.74
N VAL A 312 10.12 -4.09 -28.44
CA VAL A 312 9.75 -5.26 -29.26
C VAL A 312 9.23 -6.40 -28.38
N PHE A 313 9.79 -6.60 -27.19
CA PHE A 313 9.30 -7.63 -26.25
C PHE A 313 8.00 -7.24 -25.54
N ILE A 314 7.73 -5.94 -25.42
CA ILE A 314 6.53 -5.43 -24.74
C ILE A 314 5.34 -5.36 -25.69
N ASP A 315 5.53 -4.73 -26.86
CA ASP A 315 4.46 -4.38 -27.79
C ASP A 315 4.46 -5.23 -29.07
N GLY A 316 5.54 -5.99 -29.33
CA GLY A 316 5.72 -6.77 -30.56
C GLY A 316 5.19 -8.21 -30.46
N ASN A 317 5.32 -8.93 -31.57
CA ASN A 317 4.93 -10.34 -31.72
C ASN A 317 6.14 -11.25 -32.00
N ILE A 318 5.92 -12.57 -32.04
CA ILE A 318 6.98 -13.54 -32.29
C ILE A 318 7.67 -13.39 -33.65
N SER A 319 6.97 -12.88 -34.68
CA SER A 319 7.55 -12.63 -36.00
C SER A 319 8.52 -11.46 -35.99
N ASP A 320 8.24 -10.42 -35.20
CA ASP A 320 9.16 -9.29 -35.00
C ASP A 320 10.46 -9.76 -34.35
N VAL A 321 10.36 -10.69 -33.37
CA VAL A 321 11.53 -11.31 -32.74
C VAL A 321 12.34 -12.12 -33.76
N ARG A 322 11.68 -12.88 -34.64
CA ARG A 322 12.35 -13.62 -35.74
C ARG A 322 13.08 -12.66 -36.69
N GLN A 323 12.45 -11.56 -37.09
CA GLN A 323 13.02 -10.59 -38.02
C GLN A 323 14.22 -9.83 -37.44
N HIS A 324 14.18 -9.52 -36.14
CA HIS A 324 15.20 -8.73 -35.46
C HIS A 324 16.11 -9.54 -34.54
N PHE A 325 16.12 -10.87 -34.67
CA PHE A 325 16.80 -11.82 -33.79
C PHE A 325 18.23 -11.41 -33.41
N GLN A 326 19.09 -11.12 -34.39
CA GLN A 326 20.49 -10.77 -34.13
C GLN A 326 20.62 -9.51 -33.26
N LYS A 327 19.82 -8.47 -33.56
CA LYS A 327 19.87 -7.21 -32.80
C LYS A 327 19.31 -7.39 -31.39
N LEU A 328 18.26 -8.22 -31.23
CA LEU A 328 17.66 -8.51 -29.94
C LEU A 328 18.60 -9.35 -29.06
N MET A 329 19.28 -10.37 -29.62
CA MET A 329 20.27 -11.15 -28.88
C MET A 329 21.46 -10.29 -28.44
N THR A 330 21.97 -9.41 -29.30
CA THR A 330 23.00 -8.44 -28.91
C THR A 330 22.51 -7.51 -27.81
N TYR A 331 21.25 -7.07 -27.84
CA TYR A 331 20.64 -6.29 -26.77
C TYR A 331 20.64 -7.06 -25.43
N CYS A 332 20.14 -8.30 -25.41
CA CYS A 332 20.11 -9.14 -24.20
C CYS A 332 21.52 -9.38 -23.65
N ALA A 333 22.48 -9.65 -24.55
CA ALA A 333 23.88 -9.83 -24.17
C ALA A 333 24.51 -8.57 -23.57
N ASN A 334 24.15 -7.38 -24.06
CA ASN A 334 24.61 -6.11 -23.48
C ASN A 334 24.07 -5.91 -22.06
N ASP A 335 22.83 -6.32 -21.77
CA ASP A 335 22.25 -6.25 -20.43
C ASP A 335 22.93 -7.24 -19.47
N VAL A 336 23.24 -8.46 -19.92
CA VAL A 336 24.05 -9.44 -19.17
C VAL A 336 25.46 -8.90 -18.90
N GLN A 337 26.12 -8.32 -19.91
CA GLN A 337 27.44 -7.71 -19.75
C GLN A 337 27.41 -6.54 -18.76
N ALA A 338 26.42 -5.65 -18.86
CA ALA A 338 26.25 -4.56 -17.92
C ALA A 338 26.01 -5.07 -16.49
N THR A 339 25.24 -6.14 -16.33
CA THR A 339 24.99 -6.79 -15.04
C THR A 339 26.28 -7.36 -14.44
N PHE A 340 27.13 -7.99 -15.25
CA PHE A 340 28.46 -8.45 -14.83
C PHE A 340 29.33 -7.28 -14.36
N GLU A 341 29.45 -6.21 -15.15
CA GLU A 341 30.25 -5.02 -14.80
C GLU A 341 29.75 -4.35 -13.51
N VAL A 342 28.42 -4.26 -13.33
CA VAL A 342 27.81 -3.78 -12.09
C VAL A 342 28.18 -4.69 -10.92
N THR A 343 28.13 -6.01 -11.09
CA THR A 343 28.49 -6.98 -10.04
C THR A 343 29.93 -6.78 -9.58
N GLN A 344 30.87 -6.59 -10.52
CA GLN A 344 32.28 -6.33 -10.22
C GLN A 344 32.51 -5.08 -9.34
N LYS A 345 31.62 -4.08 -9.42
CA LYS A 345 31.73 -2.84 -8.62
C LYS A 345 30.91 -2.87 -7.34
N VAL A 346 29.72 -3.45 -7.38
CA VAL A 346 28.77 -3.39 -6.27
C VAL A 346 29.05 -4.47 -5.22
N TYR A 347 29.50 -5.66 -5.62
CA TYR A 347 29.72 -6.75 -4.66
C TYR A 347 30.86 -6.46 -3.67
N PRO A 348 32.05 -5.95 -4.07
CA PRO A 348 33.08 -5.56 -3.10
C PRO A 348 32.61 -4.45 -2.14
N MET A 349 31.79 -3.52 -2.63
CA MET A 349 31.16 -2.50 -1.80
C MET A 349 30.16 -3.10 -0.81
N PHE A 350 29.44 -4.15 -1.20
CA PHE A 350 28.56 -4.88 -0.31
C PHE A 350 29.35 -5.56 0.82
N GLU A 351 30.45 -6.24 0.53
CA GLU A 351 31.28 -6.88 1.57
C GLU A 351 31.86 -5.86 2.57
N GLU A 352 32.31 -4.69 2.09
CA GLU A 352 32.79 -3.61 2.98
C GLU A 352 31.68 -3.08 3.91
N ARG A 353 30.44 -2.96 3.39
CA ARG A 353 29.32 -2.34 4.12
C ARG A 353 28.51 -3.31 4.97
N PHE A 354 28.58 -4.59 4.65
CA PHE A 354 27.84 -5.67 5.30
C PHE A 354 28.83 -6.80 5.67
N PRO A 355 29.72 -6.55 6.64
CA PRO A 355 30.85 -7.43 6.92
C PRO A 355 30.43 -8.79 7.49
N HIS A 356 29.26 -8.88 8.12
CA HIS A 356 28.82 -10.11 8.76
C HIS A 356 28.23 -11.11 7.73
N PRO A 357 28.72 -12.36 7.66
CA PRO A 357 28.34 -13.35 6.65
C PRO A 357 26.87 -13.77 6.70
N VAL A 358 26.22 -13.64 7.87
CA VAL A 358 24.78 -13.89 8.06
C VAL A 358 23.93 -13.09 7.07
N THR A 359 24.30 -11.84 6.76
CA THR A 359 23.50 -11.01 5.85
C THR A 359 23.42 -11.63 4.47
N LEU A 360 24.55 -12.02 3.89
CA LEU A 360 24.58 -12.68 2.58
C LEU A 360 23.87 -14.05 2.64
N SER A 361 24.15 -14.86 3.66
CA SER A 361 23.54 -16.19 3.79
C SER A 361 22.02 -16.13 3.91
N GLY A 362 21.50 -15.19 4.71
CA GLY A 362 20.06 -14.94 4.85
C GLY A 362 19.43 -14.50 3.53
N MET A 363 20.09 -13.58 2.80
CA MET A 363 19.62 -13.14 1.48
C MET A 363 19.57 -14.27 0.45
N LEU A 364 20.58 -15.13 0.40
CA LEU A 364 20.62 -16.29 -0.49
C LEU A 364 19.47 -17.25 -0.18
N GLU A 365 19.14 -17.45 1.11
CA GLU A 365 18.00 -18.29 1.51
C GLU A 365 16.65 -17.66 1.13
N MET A 366 16.50 -16.34 1.34
CA MET A 366 15.30 -15.59 0.96
C MET A 366 15.02 -15.59 -0.54
N SER A 367 16.05 -15.70 -1.37
CA SER A 367 15.89 -15.76 -2.84
C SER A 367 15.11 -16.98 -3.33
N ARG A 368 14.88 -17.98 -2.47
CA ARG A 368 14.30 -19.28 -2.82
C ARG A 368 12.84 -19.48 -2.41
N MET A 369 12.12 -18.39 -2.12
CA MET A 369 10.71 -18.46 -1.74
C MET A 369 9.91 -19.29 -2.75
N PHE A 370 8.95 -20.03 -2.21
CA PHE A 370 8.27 -21.13 -2.88
C PHE A 370 6.89 -21.33 -2.29
N LEU A 371 5.86 -21.31 -3.15
CA LEU A 371 4.46 -21.41 -2.72
C LEU A 371 3.76 -22.55 -3.48
N PRO A 372 3.48 -23.69 -2.82
CA PRO A 372 2.67 -24.74 -3.40
C PRO A 372 1.19 -24.32 -3.44
N VAL A 373 0.54 -24.63 -4.56
CA VAL A 373 -0.89 -24.46 -4.80
C VAL A 373 -1.43 -25.71 -5.50
N ASN A 374 -2.74 -25.79 -5.67
CA ASN A 374 -3.39 -26.89 -6.40
C ASN A 374 -4.54 -26.34 -7.26
N ASN A 375 -5.38 -27.21 -7.80
CA ASN A 375 -6.55 -26.83 -8.60
C ASN A 375 -7.51 -25.85 -7.89
N ASN A 376 -7.45 -25.73 -6.55
CA ASN A 376 -8.22 -24.75 -5.80
C ASN A 376 -7.80 -23.31 -6.12
N TRP A 377 -6.60 -23.07 -6.62
CA TRP A 377 -6.15 -21.74 -7.06
C TRP A 377 -7.05 -21.18 -8.18
N THR A 378 -7.26 -21.97 -9.23
CA THR A 378 -8.12 -21.59 -10.35
C THR A 378 -9.58 -21.46 -9.92
N ARG A 379 -10.05 -22.38 -9.06
CA ARG A 379 -11.39 -22.30 -8.46
C ARG A 379 -11.57 -21.01 -7.67
N PHE A 380 -10.63 -20.64 -6.83
CA PHE A 380 -10.65 -19.42 -6.04
C PHE A 380 -10.76 -18.17 -6.90
N ILE A 381 -9.95 -18.08 -7.96
CA ILE A 381 -10.00 -16.93 -8.89
C ILE A 381 -11.39 -16.83 -9.53
N HIS A 382 -11.94 -17.95 -10.01
CA HIS A 382 -13.27 -17.96 -10.63
C HIS A 382 -14.38 -17.60 -9.64
N GLU A 383 -14.38 -18.15 -8.43
CA GLU A 383 -15.41 -17.85 -7.43
C GLU A 383 -15.32 -16.41 -6.93
N ALA A 384 -14.11 -15.87 -6.73
CA ALA A 384 -13.90 -14.49 -6.37
C ALA A 384 -14.37 -13.53 -7.48
N GLU A 385 -14.04 -13.83 -8.74
CA GLU A 385 -14.50 -13.04 -9.88
C GLU A 385 -16.01 -13.08 -10.03
N ARG A 386 -16.60 -14.27 -9.98
CA ARG A 386 -18.05 -14.46 -10.10
C ARG A 386 -18.79 -13.72 -8.99
N THR A 387 -18.29 -13.77 -7.76
CA THR A 387 -18.86 -13.05 -6.62
C THR A 387 -18.73 -11.54 -6.80
N TYR A 388 -17.58 -11.07 -7.31
CA TYR A 388 -17.36 -9.67 -7.65
C TYR A 388 -18.35 -9.20 -8.72
N GLU A 389 -18.49 -9.93 -9.83
CA GLU A 389 -19.41 -9.61 -10.92
C GLU A 389 -20.87 -9.61 -10.47
N SER A 390 -21.28 -10.60 -9.66
CA SER A 390 -22.64 -10.68 -9.10
C SER A 390 -22.95 -9.46 -8.24
N ILE A 391 -22.12 -9.17 -7.24
CA ILE A 391 -22.34 -8.03 -6.33
C ILE A 391 -22.26 -6.71 -7.09
N ASN A 392 -21.35 -6.59 -8.06
CA ASN A 392 -21.27 -5.39 -8.89
C ASN A 392 -22.53 -5.22 -9.75
N SER A 393 -23.08 -6.30 -10.31
CA SER A 393 -24.37 -6.28 -11.02
C SER A 393 -25.52 -5.90 -10.09
N ASP A 394 -25.53 -6.38 -8.84
CA ASP A 394 -26.54 -6.01 -7.84
C ASP A 394 -26.47 -4.52 -7.47
N ILE A 395 -25.25 -3.99 -7.28
CA ILE A 395 -25.01 -2.54 -7.10
C ILE A 395 -25.60 -1.77 -8.29
N GLN A 396 -25.31 -2.21 -9.51
CA GLN A 396 -25.83 -1.58 -10.72
C GLN A 396 -27.35 -1.58 -10.75
N HIS A 397 -27.99 -2.71 -10.47
CA HIS A 397 -29.45 -2.82 -10.45
C HIS A 397 -30.10 -1.91 -9.41
N VAL A 398 -29.58 -1.88 -8.18
CA VAL A 398 -30.10 -1.01 -7.11
C VAL A 398 -29.92 0.46 -7.49
N LEU A 399 -28.76 0.85 -8.02
CA LEU A 399 -28.52 2.21 -8.48
C LEU A 399 -29.44 2.60 -9.64
N MET A 400 -29.70 1.68 -10.58
CA MET A 400 -30.63 1.90 -11.68
C MET A 400 -32.06 2.12 -11.17
N GLN A 401 -32.52 1.34 -10.18
CA GLN A 401 -33.83 1.53 -9.55
C GLN A 401 -33.94 2.91 -8.90
N ILE A 402 -32.94 3.31 -8.10
CA ILE A 402 -32.93 4.62 -7.44
C ILE A 402 -32.93 5.77 -8.48
N ALA A 403 -32.16 5.63 -9.56
CA ALA A 403 -32.15 6.62 -10.64
C ALA A 403 -33.51 6.70 -11.37
N ASN A 404 -34.18 5.57 -11.60
CA ASN A 404 -35.52 5.53 -12.19
C ASN A 404 -36.55 6.19 -11.26
N ASP A 405 -36.53 5.86 -9.96
CA ASP A 405 -37.43 6.43 -8.96
C ASP A 405 -37.24 7.95 -8.83
N ALA A 406 -35.98 8.41 -8.85
CA ALA A 406 -35.67 9.83 -8.90
C ALA A 406 -36.21 10.48 -10.18
N CYS A 407 -36.05 9.85 -11.35
CA CYS A 407 -36.56 10.36 -12.62
C CYS A 407 -38.09 10.49 -12.64
N HIS A 408 -38.82 9.60 -11.95
CA HIS A 408 -40.29 9.72 -11.84
C HIS A 408 -40.74 11.01 -11.12
N GLN A 409 -39.89 11.63 -10.30
CA GLN A 409 -40.21 12.91 -9.66
C GLN A 409 -40.33 14.09 -10.64
N ALA A 410 -39.89 13.91 -11.90
CA ALA A 410 -40.07 14.91 -12.96
C ALA A 410 -41.55 15.13 -13.33
N ILE A 411 -42.41 14.11 -13.15
CA ILE A 411 -43.82 14.16 -13.58
C ILE A 411 -44.61 15.21 -12.76
N ASP A 412 -44.40 15.23 -11.43
CA ASP A 412 -45.11 16.12 -10.50
C ASP A 412 -44.27 17.34 -10.07
N GLN A 413 -43.09 17.56 -10.68
CA GLN A 413 -42.09 18.55 -10.25
C GLN A 413 -41.69 18.45 -8.76
N LYS A 414 -41.86 17.26 -8.15
CA LYS A 414 -41.53 17.01 -6.73
C LYS A 414 -40.06 17.26 -6.40
N TYR A 415 -39.18 17.12 -7.39
CA TYR A 415 -37.74 17.35 -7.25
C TYR A 415 -37.39 18.77 -6.79
N LYS A 416 -38.22 19.78 -7.07
CA LYS A 416 -38.01 21.17 -6.61
C LYS A 416 -38.05 21.30 -5.09
N LYS A 417 -38.79 20.41 -4.42
CA LYS A 417 -38.93 20.37 -2.95
C LYS A 417 -37.95 19.39 -2.30
N ASP A 418 -37.15 18.66 -3.08
CA ASP A 418 -36.20 17.66 -2.58
C ASP A 418 -34.85 18.32 -2.27
N PRO A 419 -34.34 18.24 -1.01
CA PRO A 419 -33.07 18.87 -0.61
C PRO A 419 -31.81 18.47 -1.40
N TRP A 420 -31.82 17.32 -2.09
CA TRP A 420 -30.66 16.78 -2.81
C TRP A 420 -30.77 16.86 -4.33
N LEU A 421 -32.00 16.90 -4.88
CA LEU A 421 -32.24 16.75 -6.33
C LEU A 421 -32.59 18.06 -7.06
N TRP A 422 -32.89 19.13 -6.31
CA TRP A 422 -33.35 20.41 -6.86
C TRP A 422 -32.36 21.07 -7.84
N ASP A 423 -31.05 20.91 -7.60
CA ASP A 423 -29.97 21.56 -8.37
C ASP A 423 -29.44 20.71 -9.56
N LEU A 424 -30.12 19.62 -9.93
CA LEU A 424 -29.76 18.80 -11.09
C LEU A 424 -30.30 19.39 -12.40
N ASP A 425 -29.69 19.04 -13.54
CA ASP A 425 -30.16 19.48 -14.87
C ASP A 425 -31.38 18.67 -15.34
N TRP A 426 -32.58 19.16 -15.02
CA TRP A 426 -33.86 18.57 -15.39
C TRP A 426 -34.33 18.89 -16.82
N SER A 427 -33.48 19.50 -17.68
CA SER A 427 -33.87 19.89 -19.03
C SER A 427 -34.17 18.69 -19.96
N THR A 428 -35.31 18.74 -20.66
CA THR A 428 -35.78 17.68 -21.55
C THR A 428 -35.58 18.04 -23.03
N GLN A 429 -35.28 17.05 -23.86
CA GLN A 429 -35.26 17.20 -25.31
C GLN A 429 -36.61 16.77 -25.90
N SER A 430 -37.23 17.63 -26.70
CA SER A 430 -38.48 17.31 -27.39
C SER A 430 -38.26 16.45 -28.64
N MET A 431 -39.28 15.67 -29.01
CA MET A 431 -39.29 14.92 -30.25
C MET A 431 -39.14 15.86 -31.45
N ARG A 432 -38.24 15.52 -32.38
CA ARG A 432 -37.99 16.31 -33.59
C ARG A 432 -38.74 15.68 -34.77
N PHE A 433 -39.72 16.41 -35.28
CA PHE A 433 -40.43 16.05 -36.51
C PHE A 433 -39.83 16.77 -37.72
N LEU A 434 -39.99 16.20 -38.93
CA LEU A 434 -39.62 16.89 -40.16
C LEU A 434 -40.52 18.13 -40.30
N LYS A 435 -39.94 19.33 -40.16
CA LYS A 435 -40.70 20.57 -40.42
C LYS A 435 -41.02 20.64 -41.91
N SER A 436 -42.28 20.90 -42.25
CA SER A 436 -42.66 21.37 -43.59
C SER A 436 -41.81 22.60 -43.92
N THR A 437 -40.91 22.49 -44.90
CA THR A 437 -40.17 23.63 -45.45
C THR A 437 -41.18 24.59 -46.07
N LYS A 438 -41.58 25.63 -45.34
CA LYS A 438 -42.08 26.84 -46.00
C LYS A 438 -40.93 27.39 -46.81
N ALA A 439 -41.06 27.35 -48.14
CA ALA A 439 -40.16 28.02 -49.05
C ALA A 439 -40.12 29.52 -48.71
N LYS A 440 -39.16 29.92 -47.90
CA LYS A 440 -38.76 31.33 -47.77
C LYS A 440 -37.50 31.51 -48.60
N SER A 441 -37.64 32.39 -49.58
CA SER A 441 -36.60 32.94 -50.42
C SER A 441 -35.41 33.45 -49.61
N SER A 442 -34.30 32.74 -49.69
CA SER A 442 -32.97 33.31 -49.47
C SER A 442 -31.99 32.54 -50.33
N ILE A 443 -32.02 32.86 -51.63
CA ILE A 443 -30.90 32.70 -52.53
C ILE A 443 -29.79 33.59 -51.98
N THR A 444 -28.89 33.03 -51.17
CA THR A 444 -27.47 33.39 -51.14
C THR A 444 -26.74 32.51 -50.12
N LYS A 445 -25.62 31.94 -50.56
CA LYS A 445 -24.66 31.10 -49.83
C LYS A 445 -25.07 29.64 -49.64
N LEU A 446 -24.61 28.79 -50.56
CA LEU A 446 -24.06 27.45 -50.32
C LEU A 446 -23.53 26.88 -51.67
N GLU A 447 -22.55 27.56 -52.26
CA GLU A 447 -21.54 26.86 -53.04
C GLU A 447 -20.51 26.37 -52.03
N GLU A 448 -20.61 25.09 -51.66
CA GLU A 448 -19.56 24.24 -51.05
C GLU A 448 -20.22 23.16 -50.18
N LYS A 449 -20.62 22.07 -50.84
CA LYS A 449 -20.64 20.68 -50.34
C LYS A 449 -21.30 19.79 -51.40
N LYS A 450 -20.63 19.67 -52.55
CA LYS A 450 -20.81 18.51 -53.42
C LYS A 450 -20.06 17.37 -52.74
N ASP A 451 -20.77 16.53 -52.00
CA ASP A 451 -20.41 15.13 -51.70
C ASP A 451 -21.45 14.51 -50.75
N ASN A 452 -22.69 14.37 -51.25
CA ASN A 452 -23.68 13.53 -50.59
C ASN A 452 -24.42 12.70 -51.67
N PRO A 453 -24.28 11.36 -51.70
CA PRO A 453 -24.77 10.52 -52.80
C PRO A 453 -26.31 10.47 -52.92
N ILE A 454 -27.04 10.90 -51.89
CA ILE A 454 -28.51 10.93 -51.86
C ILE A 454 -29.10 11.97 -52.84
N PHE A 455 -28.35 13.03 -53.17
CA PHE A 455 -28.84 14.08 -54.10
C PHE A 455 -28.82 13.66 -55.58
N ARG A 456 -28.11 12.57 -55.95
CA ARG A 456 -28.09 12.08 -57.35
C ARG A 456 -29.34 11.28 -57.74
N ILE A 457 -30.03 10.67 -56.78
CA ILE A 457 -31.18 9.81 -57.06
C ILE A 457 -32.48 10.62 -57.11
N ALA A 458 -32.60 11.70 -56.32
CA ALA A 458 -33.81 12.54 -56.34
C ALA A 458 -33.92 13.44 -57.59
N GLY A 459 -32.80 13.78 -58.24
CA GLY A 459 -32.77 14.64 -59.42
C GLY A 459 -33.19 13.97 -60.74
N SER A 460 -33.45 12.66 -60.74
CA SER A 460 -33.75 11.89 -61.96
C SER A 460 -35.20 11.40 -62.08
N ILE A 461 -36.07 11.67 -61.09
CA ILE A 461 -37.44 11.12 -61.05
C ILE A 461 -38.53 12.19 -61.28
N TRP A 462 -38.20 13.49 -61.23
CA TRP A 462 -39.19 14.56 -61.40
C TRP A 462 -38.87 15.41 -62.63
N PRO A 463 -39.72 15.44 -63.67
CA PRO A 463 -39.48 16.28 -64.82
C PRO A 463 -39.66 17.74 -64.43
N THR A 464 -38.57 18.51 -64.50
CA THR A 464 -38.60 19.98 -64.51
C THR A 464 -39.27 20.45 -65.80
N LYS A 465 -40.58 20.66 -65.75
CA LYS A 465 -41.29 21.53 -66.70
C LYS A 465 -42.02 22.60 -65.92
N THR A 466 -41.57 23.83 -66.14
CA THR A 466 -42.29 25.07 -65.82
C THR A 466 -43.75 24.94 -66.26
N MET A 467 -44.69 25.02 -65.32
CA MET A 467 -46.12 25.10 -65.60
C MET A 467 -46.65 26.39 -64.99
N THR A 468 -47.18 27.24 -65.86
CA THR A 468 -47.91 28.47 -65.57
C THR A 468 -49.29 28.16 -65.01
N ASP A 469 -49.75 28.97 -64.05
CA ASP A 469 -50.91 28.83 -63.15
C ASP A 469 -52.33 28.73 -63.78
N ASN A 470 -52.61 27.96 -64.84
CA ASN A 470 -53.95 27.98 -65.47
C ASN A 470 -54.55 26.65 -65.96
N ASP A 471 -54.31 25.52 -65.28
CA ASP A 471 -55.06 24.27 -65.55
C ASP A 471 -55.84 23.79 -64.30
N PRO A 472 -57.20 23.76 -64.31
CA PRO A 472 -58.02 23.32 -63.18
C PRO A 472 -58.05 21.80 -62.94
N GLU A 473 -57.42 21.00 -63.79
CA GLU A 473 -57.57 19.52 -63.79
C GLU A 473 -56.48 18.76 -62.99
N LEU A 474 -55.63 19.48 -62.25
CA LEU A 474 -54.53 18.91 -61.45
C LEU A 474 -54.49 19.42 -60.00
N ALA A 475 -55.65 19.77 -59.43
CA ALA A 475 -55.74 19.96 -57.98
C ALA A 475 -55.44 18.62 -57.29
N PRO A 476 -54.41 18.53 -56.41
CA PRO A 476 -54.11 17.28 -55.71
C PRO A 476 -55.36 16.88 -54.94
N SER A 477 -55.84 15.65 -55.17
CA SER A 477 -57.00 15.10 -54.46
C SER A 477 -56.84 15.32 -52.95
N PRO A 478 -57.93 15.51 -52.18
CA PRO A 478 -57.84 15.74 -50.73
C PRO A 478 -57.02 14.65 -49.99
N ASN A 479 -56.92 13.45 -50.56
CA ASN A 479 -56.08 12.37 -50.07
C ASN A 479 -54.57 12.65 -50.22
N ILE A 480 -54.12 13.30 -51.29
CA ILE A 480 -52.70 13.65 -51.50
C ILE A 480 -52.27 14.81 -50.59
N LYS A 481 -53.16 15.77 -50.32
CA LYS A 481 -52.92 16.80 -49.28
C LYS A 481 -52.77 16.18 -47.89
N ASN A 482 -53.63 15.23 -47.52
CA ASN A 482 -53.48 14.47 -46.28
C ASN A 482 -52.16 13.68 -46.20
N ILE A 483 -51.69 13.13 -47.33
CA ILE A 483 -50.39 12.42 -47.44
C ILE A 483 -49.19 13.39 -47.31
N LEU A 484 -49.29 14.58 -47.92
CA LEU A 484 -48.27 15.63 -47.79
C LEU A 484 -48.27 16.26 -46.39
N ASP A 485 -49.43 16.36 -45.73
CA ASP A 485 -49.51 16.78 -44.32
C ASP A 485 -48.94 15.71 -43.38
N THR A 486 -49.02 14.42 -43.73
CA THR A 486 -48.33 13.34 -43.00
C THR A 486 -46.80 13.37 -43.19
N TYR A 487 -46.27 14.14 -44.15
CA TYR A 487 -44.82 14.37 -44.20
C TYR A 487 -44.33 15.17 -42.98
N SER A 488 -45.16 16.05 -42.43
CA SER A 488 -44.82 16.82 -41.22
C SER A 488 -44.84 15.98 -39.93
N THR A 489 -45.46 14.79 -39.99
CA THR A 489 -45.48 13.81 -38.90
C THR A 489 -44.41 12.72 -39.05
N LEU A 490 -43.67 12.70 -40.17
CA LEU A 490 -42.52 11.80 -40.34
C LEU A 490 -41.38 12.20 -39.40
N ALA A 491 -40.87 11.20 -38.67
CA ALA A 491 -39.80 11.38 -37.68
C ALA A 491 -38.48 11.75 -38.35
N LYS A 492 -37.86 12.86 -37.93
CA LYS A 492 -36.42 13.09 -38.15
C LYS A 492 -35.64 12.10 -37.28
N ILE A 493 -34.33 11.93 -37.49
CA ILE A 493 -33.46 11.16 -36.57
C ILE A 493 -33.76 11.63 -35.14
N GLN A 494 -34.32 10.73 -34.33
CA GLN A 494 -34.77 11.07 -32.99
C GLN A 494 -33.56 11.35 -32.09
N PRO A 495 -33.61 12.38 -31.23
CA PRO A 495 -32.64 12.54 -30.18
C PRO A 495 -32.70 11.33 -29.23
N HIS A 496 -31.58 11.02 -28.57
CA HIS A 496 -31.52 9.91 -27.61
C HIS A 496 -32.40 10.22 -26.39
N MET A 497 -33.31 9.31 -26.03
CA MET A 497 -34.21 9.41 -24.87
C MET A 497 -34.97 10.75 -24.76
N PRO A 498 -35.83 11.11 -25.74
CA PRO A 498 -36.61 12.35 -25.72
C PRO A 498 -37.60 12.34 -24.54
N GLY A 499 -37.81 13.50 -23.92
CA GLY A 499 -38.67 13.66 -22.74
C GLY A 499 -38.00 13.33 -21.39
N TYR A 500 -36.83 12.70 -21.37
CA TYR A 500 -36.09 12.42 -20.14
C TYR A 500 -35.13 13.57 -19.77
N PRO A 501 -34.88 13.80 -18.45
CA PRO A 501 -33.93 14.78 -17.95
C PRO A 501 -32.50 14.56 -18.48
N SER A 502 -31.76 15.65 -18.67
CA SER A 502 -30.38 15.63 -19.18
C SER A 502 -29.46 14.70 -18.39
N TRP A 503 -29.46 14.84 -17.06
CA TRP A 503 -28.64 14.00 -16.18
C TRP A 503 -28.97 12.51 -16.29
N TYR A 504 -30.22 12.13 -16.56
CA TYR A 504 -30.66 10.74 -16.67
C TYR A 504 -30.30 10.15 -18.04
N ARG A 505 -30.41 10.95 -19.12
CA ARG A 505 -29.97 10.54 -20.46
C ARG A 505 -28.48 10.22 -20.50
N ASP A 506 -27.67 11.01 -19.80
CA ASP A 506 -26.22 10.80 -19.71
C ASP A 506 -25.85 9.47 -19.04
N LEU A 507 -26.74 8.89 -18.23
CA LEU A 507 -26.57 7.58 -17.61
C LEU A 507 -27.00 6.42 -18.51
N CYS A 508 -27.70 6.67 -19.62
CA CYS A 508 -28.25 5.64 -20.50
C CYS A 508 -27.30 5.35 -21.68
N MET A 509 -27.03 4.08 -21.99
CA MET A 509 -26.27 3.72 -23.18
C MET A 509 -27.07 4.02 -24.46
N LYS A 510 -26.39 4.48 -25.51
CA LYS A 510 -26.99 4.67 -26.84
C LYS A 510 -27.07 3.32 -27.54
N GLN A 511 -28.23 3.01 -28.12
CA GLN A 511 -28.42 1.78 -28.88
C GLN A 511 -27.48 1.77 -30.10
N PRO A 512 -26.69 0.70 -30.32
CA PRO A 512 -25.86 0.56 -31.52
C PRO A 512 -26.75 0.52 -32.77
N LYS A 513 -26.34 1.20 -33.84
CA LYS A 513 -27.15 1.31 -35.07
C LYS A 513 -27.02 0.12 -36.02
N ASP A 514 -25.98 -0.69 -35.88
CA ASP A 514 -25.55 -1.64 -36.92
C ASP A 514 -25.93 -3.11 -36.67
N ASN A 515 -26.24 -3.53 -35.43
CA ASN A 515 -26.51 -4.95 -35.12
C ASN A 515 -27.83 -5.11 -34.33
N ILE A 516 -28.95 -5.18 -35.05
CA ILE A 516 -30.29 -5.40 -34.47
C ILE A 516 -30.55 -6.88 -34.15
N ASN A 517 -29.73 -7.82 -34.67
CA ASN A 517 -30.00 -9.27 -34.64
C ASN A 517 -28.97 -10.13 -33.88
N ASP A 518 -27.97 -9.55 -33.21
CA ASP A 518 -27.03 -10.33 -32.39
C ASP A 518 -27.57 -10.49 -30.96
N GLU A 519 -27.86 -11.73 -30.56
CA GLU A 519 -28.25 -12.09 -29.18
C GLU A 519 -27.14 -11.77 -28.15
N GLU A 520 -25.92 -11.44 -28.60
CA GLU A 520 -24.78 -10.99 -27.79
C GLU A 520 -24.69 -9.46 -27.57
N SER A 521 -25.66 -8.67 -28.06
CA SER A 521 -25.66 -7.22 -27.82
C SER A 521 -25.87 -6.90 -26.33
N SER A 522 -24.83 -6.40 -25.66
CA SER A 522 -24.82 -6.05 -24.23
C SER A 522 -25.72 -4.86 -23.84
N TRP A 523 -26.52 -4.33 -24.78
CA TRP A 523 -27.36 -3.16 -24.58
C TRP A 523 -28.69 -3.53 -23.91
N LYS A 524 -29.05 -2.85 -22.81
CA LYS A 524 -30.35 -2.98 -22.13
C LYS A 524 -30.94 -1.59 -21.89
N PRO A 525 -32.27 -1.43 -21.88
CA PRO A 525 -32.91 -0.15 -21.60
C PRO A 525 -32.66 0.29 -20.14
N GLY A 526 -32.34 1.57 -19.93
CA GLY A 526 -32.19 2.20 -18.61
C GLY A 526 -30.79 2.82 -18.35
N PRO A 527 -30.56 3.34 -17.14
CA PRO A 527 -29.35 4.07 -16.78
C PRO A 527 -28.17 3.12 -16.46
N GLN A 528 -27.69 2.38 -17.45
CA GLN A 528 -26.65 1.35 -17.30
C GLN A 528 -25.24 1.88 -16.97
N LEU A 529 -24.98 3.17 -17.24
CA LEU A 529 -23.66 3.77 -17.01
C LEU A 529 -23.49 4.27 -15.57
N ILE A 530 -24.53 4.16 -14.74
CA ILE A 530 -24.46 4.60 -13.35
C ILE A 530 -23.38 3.84 -12.60
N SER A 531 -22.64 4.51 -11.72
CA SER A 531 -21.69 3.82 -10.84
C SER A 531 -21.46 4.63 -9.58
N THR A 532 -21.04 3.95 -8.50
CA THR A 532 -20.70 4.58 -7.22
C THR A 532 -19.61 5.65 -7.33
N LYS A 533 -18.87 5.71 -8.44
CA LYS A 533 -17.83 6.70 -8.76
C LYS A 533 -18.40 8.01 -9.31
N MET A 534 -19.65 8.03 -9.77
CA MET A 534 -20.27 9.22 -10.38
C MET A 534 -20.71 10.25 -9.32
N ARG A 535 -20.57 11.53 -9.65
CA ARG A 535 -20.93 12.66 -8.76
C ARG A 535 -22.41 12.72 -8.39
N ILE A 536 -23.29 12.17 -9.23
CA ILE A 536 -24.74 12.19 -9.00
C ILE A 536 -25.20 11.18 -7.94
N VAL A 537 -24.45 10.09 -7.74
CA VAL A 537 -24.86 8.98 -6.86
C VAL A 537 -25.00 9.40 -5.39
N PRO A 538 -24.08 10.18 -4.78
CA PRO A 538 -24.27 10.68 -3.42
C PRO A 538 -25.57 11.48 -3.21
N LYS A 539 -26.05 12.18 -4.24
CA LYS A 539 -27.34 12.91 -4.20
C LYS A 539 -28.53 11.97 -4.34
N LEU A 540 -28.47 11.02 -5.28
CA LEU A 540 -29.49 9.98 -5.46
C LEU A 540 -29.67 9.13 -4.19
N LEU A 541 -28.60 8.90 -3.44
CA LEU A 541 -28.64 8.18 -2.16
C LEU A 541 -29.07 9.04 -0.97
N ARG A 542 -29.34 10.35 -1.16
CA ARG A 542 -29.73 11.31 -0.12
C ARG A 542 -28.84 11.23 1.13
N LEU A 543 -27.52 11.32 0.91
CA LEU A 543 -26.55 11.21 2.00
C LEU A 543 -26.57 12.45 2.92
N THR A 544 -26.33 12.21 4.20
CA THR A 544 -26.18 13.22 5.26
C THR A 544 -24.83 13.09 5.96
N TRP A 545 -24.25 14.22 6.38
CA TRP A 545 -23.02 14.32 7.17
C TRP A 545 -23.37 14.97 8.52
N LEU A 546 -23.17 14.25 9.63
CA LEU A 546 -23.59 14.67 10.98
C LEU A 546 -25.09 15.02 11.08
N GLY A 547 -25.93 14.41 10.23
CA GLY A 547 -27.36 14.71 10.12
C GLY A 547 -27.71 15.79 9.09
N TYR A 548 -26.74 16.54 8.58
CA TYR A 548 -26.97 17.61 7.60
C TYR A 548 -26.91 17.09 6.15
N PRO A 549 -27.75 17.57 5.22
CA PRO A 549 -27.75 17.09 3.83
C PRO A 549 -26.46 17.45 3.09
N LEU A 550 -25.91 16.48 2.33
CA LEU A 550 -24.73 16.71 1.48
C LEU A 550 -25.08 17.52 0.23
N HIS A 551 -24.21 18.47 -0.11
CA HIS A 551 -24.29 19.28 -1.31
C HIS A 551 -22.92 19.42 -1.98
N TYR A 552 -22.90 19.53 -3.31
CA TYR A 552 -21.67 19.71 -4.09
C TYR A 552 -21.61 21.13 -4.66
N ASN A 553 -20.56 21.86 -4.29
CA ASN A 553 -20.28 23.18 -4.83
C ASN A 553 -19.08 23.14 -5.80
N GLU A 554 -19.14 23.88 -6.91
CA GLU A 554 -18.07 23.88 -7.92
C GLU A 554 -16.73 24.41 -7.40
N LYS A 555 -16.76 25.42 -6.51
CA LYS A 555 -15.56 26.05 -5.95
C LYS A 555 -14.99 25.26 -4.76
N HIS A 556 -15.85 24.85 -3.84
CA HIS A 556 -15.45 24.26 -2.56
C HIS A 556 -15.54 22.72 -2.51
N GLY A 557 -16.09 22.07 -3.55
CA GLY A 557 -16.28 20.63 -3.63
C GLY A 557 -17.46 20.12 -2.79
N TRP A 558 -17.36 18.88 -2.28
CA TRP A 558 -18.38 18.29 -1.41
C TRP A 558 -18.39 18.92 -0.02
N GLY A 559 -19.59 19.26 0.45
CA GLY A 559 -19.88 19.79 1.78
C GLY A 559 -21.27 19.38 2.27
N TYR A 560 -21.71 20.00 3.36
CA TYR A 560 -23.03 19.82 3.95
C TYR A 560 -23.65 21.16 4.32
N LEU A 561 -24.99 21.22 4.31
CA LEU A 561 -25.77 22.44 4.52
C LEU A 561 -26.29 22.53 5.95
N VAL A 562 -26.00 23.63 6.65
CA VAL A 562 -26.42 23.88 8.03
C VAL A 562 -27.37 25.08 8.06
N PRO A 563 -28.63 24.93 8.46
CA PRO A 563 -29.56 26.05 8.62
C PRO A 563 -29.10 27.00 9.73
N GLY A 564 -29.24 28.32 9.54
CA GLY A 564 -28.92 29.29 10.59
C GLY A 564 -28.36 30.64 10.13
N LEU A 565 -28.61 31.07 8.88
CA LEU A 565 -28.65 32.50 8.60
C LEU A 565 -30.03 33.02 9.03
N GLU A 566 -30.08 34.13 9.77
CA GLU A 566 -31.35 34.82 10.04
C GLU A 566 -31.94 35.29 8.70
N ILE A 567 -33.08 34.69 8.33
CA ILE A 567 -33.98 35.17 7.29
C ILE A 567 -35.28 35.51 8.03
N ASN A 568 -35.90 36.66 7.73
CA ASN A 568 -37.21 36.99 8.31
C ASN A 568 -38.30 36.05 7.77
N GLU A 569 -39.34 35.76 8.55
CA GLU A 569 -40.46 34.88 8.13
C GLU A 569 -41.16 35.36 6.84
N GLU A 570 -41.13 36.67 6.56
CA GLU A 570 -41.66 37.28 5.31
C GLU A 570 -40.69 37.10 4.12
N GLU A 571 -39.38 37.07 4.35
CA GLU A 571 -38.35 36.79 3.33
C GLU A 571 -38.25 35.28 3.01
N GLU A 572 -38.63 34.40 3.95
CA GLU A 572 -38.65 32.93 3.76
C GLU A 572 -39.66 32.48 2.68
N GLU A 573 -40.77 33.19 2.51
CA GLU A 573 -41.78 32.88 1.48
C GLU A 573 -41.43 33.49 0.11
N GLU A 574 -40.87 34.71 0.09
CA GLU A 574 -40.43 35.38 -1.15
C GLU A 574 -39.20 34.69 -1.79
N GLU A 575 -38.22 34.24 -1.00
CA GLU A 575 -37.04 33.54 -1.54
C GLU A 575 -37.34 32.12 -2.04
N GLU A 576 -38.34 31.41 -1.49
CA GLU A 576 -38.80 30.10 -1.99
C GLU A 576 -39.48 30.21 -3.36
N GLU A 577 -40.19 31.30 -3.63
CA GLU A 577 -40.86 31.56 -4.92
C GLU A 577 -39.91 32.13 -5.99
N GLU A 578 -38.90 32.94 -5.61
CA GLU A 578 -37.93 33.52 -6.56
C GLU A 578 -36.75 32.61 -6.91
N ASN A 579 -36.23 31.80 -5.98
CA ASN A 579 -34.94 31.07 -6.17
C ASN A 579 -35.05 29.55 -6.33
N ASP A 580 -36.26 28.95 -6.35
CA ASP A 580 -36.47 27.50 -6.53
C ASP A 580 -35.67 26.62 -5.50
N PHE A 581 -35.43 27.13 -4.28
CA PHE A 581 -34.58 26.50 -3.25
C PHE A 581 -35.38 25.90 -2.07
N PRO A 582 -35.19 24.61 -1.70
CA PRO A 582 -36.03 23.93 -0.70
C PRO A 582 -35.58 24.15 0.76
N TYR A 583 -35.64 25.38 1.27
CA TYR A 583 -35.18 25.71 2.63
C TYR A 583 -36.00 25.01 3.73
N LYS A 584 -37.34 25.04 3.67
CA LYS A 584 -38.22 24.37 4.65
C LYS A 584 -37.97 22.87 4.74
N ALA A 585 -37.75 22.21 3.60
CA ALA A 585 -37.46 20.78 3.56
C ALA A 585 -36.09 20.45 4.20
N ILE A 586 -35.07 21.29 4.01
CA ILE A 586 -33.76 21.14 4.66
C ILE A 586 -33.90 21.28 6.19
N LYS A 587 -34.67 22.26 6.66
CA LYS A 587 -34.93 22.49 8.10
C LYS A 587 -35.66 21.29 8.72
N GLN A 588 -36.64 20.72 8.01
CA GLN A 588 -37.35 19.51 8.42
C GLN A 588 -36.42 18.29 8.50
N VAL A 589 -35.60 18.03 7.47
CA VAL A 589 -34.59 16.96 7.47
C VAL A 589 -33.63 17.12 8.65
N CYS A 590 -33.16 18.34 8.92
CA CYS A 590 -32.29 18.61 10.06
C CYS A 590 -33.00 18.38 11.40
N ALA A 591 -34.30 18.69 11.52
CA ALA A 591 -35.08 18.44 12.74
C ALA A 591 -35.34 16.94 12.98
N GLU A 592 -35.63 16.18 11.92
CA GLU A 592 -35.89 14.73 11.98
C GLU A 592 -34.61 13.93 12.30
N THR A 593 -33.48 14.34 11.74
CA THR A 593 -32.21 13.64 11.88
C THR A 593 -31.53 13.79 13.24
N LYS A 594 -31.95 14.77 14.07
CA LYS A 594 -31.34 15.15 15.36
C LYS A 594 -29.80 15.24 15.26
N PRO A 595 -29.25 16.36 14.77
CA PRO A 595 -27.82 16.52 14.54
C PRO A 595 -27.05 16.29 15.85
N PHE A 596 -25.81 15.81 15.75
CA PHE A 596 -24.98 15.51 16.92
C PHE A 596 -24.67 16.80 17.70
N GLU A 597 -25.46 17.11 18.73
CA GLU A 597 -25.33 18.35 19.50
C GLU A 597 -24.09 18.35 20.41
N ARG A 598 -23.27 19.40 20.32
CA ARG A 598 -22.23 19.72 21.31
C ARG A 598 -22.89 20.54 22.43
N SER A 599 -23.65 19.88 23.30
CA SER A 599 -24.46 20.52 24.36
C SER A 599 -23.62 20.99 25.56
N LYS A 600 -22.90 22.11 25.41
CA LYS A 600 -22.44 22.92 26.56
C LYS A 600 -22.81 24.38 26.43
N THR A 601 -22.63 24.97 25.24
CA THR A 601 -22.88 26.40 25.01
C THR A 601 -24.36 26.79 24.95
N ASN A 602 -25.22 25.96 24.33
CA ASN A 602 -26.67 26.26 24.28
C ASN A 602 -27.35 26.12 25.65
N MET A 603 -26.87 25.20 26.50
CA MET A 603 -27.43 25.00 27.84
C MET A 603 -27.08 26.18 28.78
N GLU A 604 -25.85 26.70 28.69
CA GLU A 604 -25.43 27.90 29.43
C GLU A 604 -26.12 29.19 28.93
N LEU A 605 -26.38 29.33 27.62
CA LEU A 605 -27.13 30.46 27.07
C LEU A 605 -28.62 30.42 27.47
N GLN A 606 -29.23 29.23 27.46
CA GLN A 606 -30.61 29.02 27.90
C GLN A 606 -30.77 29.35 29.39
N ASP A 607 -29.85 28.87 30.24
CA ASP A 607 -29.84 29.17 31.68
C ASP A 607 -29.67 30.68 31.93
N ILE A 608 -28.84 31.37 31.15
CA ILE A 608 -28.67 32.84 31.27
C ILE A 608 -29.96 33.57 30.87
N ASP A 609 -30.61 33.18 29.76
CA ASP A 609 -31.83 33.82 29.28
C ASP A 609 -33.02 33.58 30.23
N ASP A 610 -33.14 32.39 30.83
CA ASP A 610 -34.17 32.11 31.82
C ASP A 610 -33.92 32.89 33.14
N ASN A 611 -32.66 33.00 33.58
CA ASN A 611 -32.30 33.85 34.72
C ASN A 611 -32.58 35.34 34.47
N LEU A 612 -32.37 35.83 33.24
CA LEU A 612 -32.70 37.22 32.88
C LEU A 612 -34.21 37.49 32.91
N LYS A 613 -35.04 36.52 32.50
CA LYS A 613 -36.51 36.64 32.59
C LYS A 613 -37.01 36.67 34.03
N VAL A 614 -36.44 35.83 34.90
CA VAL A 614 -36.77 35.82 36.33
C VAL A 614 -36.41 37.16 36.97
N LEU A 615 -35.20 37.67 36.70
CA LEU A 615 -34.75 38.97 37.21
C LEU A 615 -35.63 40.13 36.74
N ALA A 616 -36.10 40.11 35.49
CA ALA A 616 -36.99 41.15 34.96
C ALA A 616 -38.33 41.18 35.72
N LYS A 617 -38.90 40.01 36.05
CA LYS A 617 -40.12 39.92 36.86
C LYS A 617 -39.89 40.36 38.31
N ASP A 618 -38.76 39.98 38.91
CA ASP A 618 -38.42 40.40 40.28
C ASP A 618 -38.26 41.93 40.40
N ILE A 619 -37.70 42.57 39.37
CA ILE A 619 -37.58 44.03 39.30
C ILE A 619 -38.96 44.68 39.18
N GLU A 620 -39.82 44.19 38.28
CA GLU A 620 -41.17 44.70 38.06
C GLU A 620 -42.04 44.58 39.33
N GLU A 621 -41.92 43.49 40.08
CA GLU A 621 -42.64 43.30 41.33
C GLU A 621 -42.14 44.25 42.46
N LEU A 622 -40.83 44.55 42.48
CA LEU A 622 -40.22 45.42 43.50
C LEU A 622 -40.42 46.91 43.23
N GLU A 623 -40.59 47.33 41.97
CA GLU A 623 -40.92 48.71 41.58
C GLU A 623 -42.26 49.18 42.15
N SER A 624 -43.16 48.24 42.47
CA SER A 624 -44.44 48.53 43.12
C SER A 624 -44.36 48.80 44.63
N LYS A 625 -43.18 48.63 45.27
CA LYS A 625 -43.00 48.75 46.73
C LYS A 625 -42.16 49.99 47.11
N PRO A 626 -42.71 50.94 47.91
CA PRO A 626 -41.97 52.13 48.33
C PRO A 626 -40.83 51.77 49.30
N GLY A 627 -39.60 52.16 48.96
CA GLY A 627 -38.38 51.92 49.76
C GLY A 627 -37.43 50.83 49.22
N ALA A 628 -37.77 50.16 48.11
CA ALA A 628 -36.97 49.08 47.53
C ALA A 628 -35.82 49.54 46.59
N HIS A 629 -35.55 50.84 46.51
CA HIS A 629 -34.64 51.44 45.52
C HIS A 629 -33.22 50.83 45.54
N LEU A 630 -32.69 50.49 46.72
CA LEU A 630 -31.36 49.89 46.86
C LEU A 630 -31.32 48.41 46.40
N PHE A 631 -32.45 47.69 46.49
CA PHE A 631 -32.56 46.31 46.01
C PHE A 631 -32.71 46.25 44.50
N ILE A 632 -33.50 47.17 43.92
CA ILE A 632 -33.66 47.32 42.47
C ILE A 632 -32.30 47.64 41.81
N GLU A 633 -31.53 48.56 42.40
CA GLU A 633 -30.20 48.91 41.86
C GLU A 633 -29.22 47.71 41.85
N ASN A 634 -29.27 46.85 42.88
CA ASN A 634 -28.46 45.64 42.92
C ASN A 634 -28.89 44.59 41.89
N LEU A 635 -30.20 44.44 41.65
CA LEU A 635 -30.74 43.52 40.65
C LEU A 635 -30.41 44.00 39.22
N LEU A 636 -30.49 45.30 38.95
CA LEU A 636 -30.08 45.91 37.68
C LEU A 636 -28.60 45.68 37.39
N ARG A 637 -27.72 45.84 38.38
CA ARG A 637 -26.28 45.51 38.23
C ARG A 637 -26.04 44.02 37.97
N LYS A 638 -26.86 43.14 38.55
CA LYS A 638 -26.79 41.69 38.30
C LYS A 638 -27.28 41.35 36.89
N GLN A 639 -28.33 42.02 36.42
CA GLN A 639 -28.84 41.94 35.05
C GLN A 639 -27.78 42.40 34.04
N GLU A 640 -27.10 43.52 34.28
CA GLU A 640 -26.00 44.00 33.43
C GLU A 640 -24.84 43.00 33.34
N LYS A 641 -24.45 42.37 34.46
CA LYS A 641 -23.39 41.35 34.45
C LYS A 641 -23.77 40.11 33.64
N LEU A 642 -25.01 39.64 33.75
CA LEU A 642 -25.51 38.52 32.96
C LEU A 642 -25.63 38.89 31.47
N LEU A 643 -26.05 40.11 31.15
CA LEU A 643 -26.06 40.63 29.78
C LEU A 643 -24.64 40.72 29.20
N GLN A 644 -23.65 41.16 29.99
CA GLN A 644 -22.24 41.16 29.57
C GLN A 644 -21.67 39.73 29.39
N GLN A 645 -22.08 38.77 30.22
CA GLN A 645 -21.73 37.35 30.02
C GLN A 645 -22.37 36.79 28.75
N ARG A 646 -23.65 37.07 28.51
CA ARG A 646 -24.37 36.73 27.28
C ARG A 646 -23.66 37.33 26.05
N GLN A 647 -23.24 38.59 26.13
CA GLN A 647 -22.55 39.30 25.05
C GLN A 647 -21.13 38.79 24.80
N LYS A 648 -20.45 38.20 25.81
CA LYS A 648 -19.18 37.50 25.64
C LYS A 648 -19.33 36.10 25.02
N LEU A 649 -20.49 35.46 25.22
CA LEU A 649 -20.82 34.15 24.65
C LEU A 649 -21.37 34.26 23.21
N LEU A 650 -21.90 35.42 22.82
CA LEU A 650 -22.31 35.76 21.45
C LEU A 650 -21.08 36.10 20.58
N PRO A 651 -20.82 35.38 19.47
CA PRO A 651 -19.67 35.69 18.62
C PRO A 651 -19.89 36.90 17.71
N SER A 652 -18.80 37.61 17.39
CA SER A 652 -18.74 38.70 16.40
C SER A 652 -19.19 38.20 15.03
N GLY A 653 -20.01 38.98 14.32
CA GLY A 653 -20.86 38.60 13.16
C GLY A 653 -20.21 38.05 11.88
N THR A 654 -19.25 37.14 11.96
CA THR A 654 -18.66 36.42 10.83
C THR A 654 -18.49 34.91 11.06
N SER A 655 -18.85 34.38 12.23
CA SER A 655 -18.77 32.95 12.54
C SER A 655 -20.14 32.37 12.92
N CYS A 656 -20.50 31.23 12.33
CA CYS A 656 -21.66 30.43 12.76
C CYS A 656 -21.46 30.00 14.22
N SER A 657 -22.32 30.45 15.14
CA SER A 657 -22.30 30.06 16.56
C SER A 657 -22.82 28.64 16.79
N VAL A 658 -23.62 28.13 15.85
CA VAL A 658 -24.42 26.90 15.98
C VAL A 658 -23.64 25.64 15.61
N HIS A 659 -22.62 25.74 14.75
CA HIS A 659 -21.86 24.56 14.28
C HIS A 659 -20.38 24.86 14.03
N GLN A 660 -19.50 23.96 14.50
CA GLN A 660 -18.06 24.01 14.23
C GLN A 660 -17.66 22.99 13.16
N GLY A 661 -17.07 23.46 12.05
CA GLY A 661 -16.63 22.62 10.93
C GLY A 661 -15.64 23.35 10.01
N ASN A 662 -15.29 22.75 8.87
CA ASN A 662 -14.43 23.40 7.87
C ASN A 662 -15.25 24.41 7.04
N GLY A 663 -15.37 25.62 7.57
CA GLY A 663 -16.27 26.69 7.13
C GLY A 663 -16.44 27.72 8.25
N PRO A 664 -17.43 28.62 8.21
CA PRO A 664 -18.56 28.66 7.28
C PRO A 664 -18.23 29.39 5.95
N TYR A 665 -18.72 28.87 4.83
CA TYR A 665 -18.68 29.53 3.53
C TYR A 665 -20.08 30.00 3.14
N LYS A 666 -20.23 31.27 2.73
CA LYS A 666 -21.46 31.77 2.10
C LYS A 666 -21.44 31.38 0.63
N VAL A 667 -22.47 30.69 0.17
CA VAL A 667 -22.62 30.25 -1.22
C VAL A 667 -23.88 30.89 -1.80
N SER A 668 -23.76 31.54 -2.95
CA SER A 668 -24.82 32.34 -3.57
C SER A 668 -26.10 31.57 -3.89
N ASN A 669 -25.99 30.26 -4.15
CA ASN A 669 -27.10 29.41 -4.59
C ASN A 669 -27.83 28.71 -3.42
N VAL A 670 -27.54 29.08 -2.16
CA VAL A 670 -28.05 28.37 -0.98
C VAL A 670 -28.47 29.38 0.10
N PRO A 671 -29.58 30.12 -0.12
CA PRO A 671 -30.05 31.10 0.86
C PRO A 671 -30.40 30.44 2.22
N GLY A 672 -30.21 31.17 3.32
CA GLY A 672 -30.54 30.68 4.67
C GLY A 672 -29.62 29.61 5.29
N CYS A 673 -28.75 29.00 4.50
CA CYS A 673 -27.87 27.91 4.94
C CYS A 673 -26.38 28.30 4.89
N TRP A 674 -25.62 27.80 5.86
CA TRP A 674 -24.16 27.81 5.83
C TRP A 674 -23.62 26.56 5.14
N PHE A 675 -22.61 26.72 4.27
CA PHE A 675 -21.91 25.59 3.65
C PHE A 675 -20.62 25.27 4.42
N PHE A 676 -20.46 23.99 4.79
CA PHE A 676 -19.24 23.47 5.39
C PHE A 676 -18.65 22.36 4.53
N LYS A 677 -17.35 22.44 4.26
CA LYS A 677 -16.64 21.49 3.41
C LYS A 677 -16.32 20.18 4.16
N ILE A 678 -16.44 19.05 3.49
CA ILE A 678 -16.03 17.76 4.07
C ILE A 678 -14.50 17.73 4.25
N PRO A 679 -13.98 17.32 5.42
CA PRO A 679 -12.54 17.20 5.64
C PRO A 679 -11.90 16.20 4.67
N HIS A 680 -10.81 16.61 4.01
CA HIS A 680 -10.04 15.73 3.14
C HIS A 680 -8.83 15.13 3.90
N LYS A 681 -8.51 13.85 3.63
CA LYS A 681 -7.43 13.10 4.30
C LYS A 681 -6.06 13.81 4.28
N ASP A 682 -5.72 14.48 3.18
CA ASP A 682 -4.44 15.17 3.00
C ASP A 682 -4.44 16.62 3.55
N GLY A 683 -5.56 17.10 4.07
CA GLY A 683 -5.73 18.46 4.59
C GLY A 683 -6.96 19.18 4.02
N ASN A 684 -7.48 20.14 4.79
CA ASN A 684 -8.75 20.84 4.54
C ASN A 684 -8.77 21.72 3.28
N GLU A 685 -7.60 22.06 2.73
CA GLU A 685 -7.47 22.82 1.48
C GLU A 685 -7.89 22.00 0.25
N LYS A 686 -7.67 20.68 0.26
CA LYS A 686 -8.01 19.82 -0.88
C LYS A 686 -9.50 19.48 -0.91
N ASN A 687 -10.09 19.35 -2.10
CA ASN A 687 -11.49 18.99 -2.27
C ASN A 687 -11.66 17.47 -2.21
N VAL A 688 -12.74 17.02 -1.56
CA VAL A 688 -13.18 15.63 -1.64
C VAL A 688 -13.74 15.39 -3.03
N GLY A 689 -13.29 14.32 -3.70
CA GLY A 689 -13.80 13.94 -5.03
C GLY A 689 -15.08 13.12 -4.94
N ASN A 690 -15.03 12.00 -4.21
CA ASN A 690 -16.17 11.10 -4.01
C ASN A 690 -16.37 10.82 -2.49
N PRO A 691 -17.52 11.19 -1.90
CA PRO A 691 -17.83 10.92 -0.49
C PRO A 691 -18.08 9.43 -0.21
N LEU A 692 -18.30 8.60 -1.24
CA LEU A 692 -18.40 7.13 -1.14
C LEU A 692 -17.04 6.43 -1.32
N ALA A 693 -15.94 7.19 -1.39
CA ALA A 693 -14.61 6.61 -1.51
C ALA A 693 -14.19 5.85 -0.24
N LYS A 694 -13.27 4.89 -0.40
CA LYS A 694 -12.70 4.06 0.68
C LYS A 694 -12.26 4.83 1.93
N SER A 695 -11.76 6.07 1.78
CA SER A 695 -11.32 6.90 2.92
C SER A 695 -12.45 7.28 3.88
N PHE A 696 -13.71 7.22 3.45
CA PHE A 696 -14.89 7.57 4.26
C PHE A 696 -15.62 6.34 4.80
N ALA A 697 -15.14 5.11 4.53
CA ALA A 697 -15.76 3.88 5.02
C ALA A 697 -15.89 3.83 6.56
N SER A 698 -14.90 4.34 7.29
CA SER A 698 -14.97 4.44 8.76
C SER A 698 -16.04 5.43 9.22
N LYS A 699 -16.31 6.47 8.43
CA LYS A 699 -17.30 7.53 8.71
C LYS A 699 -18.72 7.08 8.45
N ILE A 700 -18.88 6.06 7.63
CA ILE A 700 -20.14 5.36 7.47
C ILE A 700 -20.40 4.46 8.68
N ALA A 701 -19.38 3.73 9.12
CA ALA A 701 -19.47 2.83 10.26
C ALA A 701 -19.74 3.55 11.59
N ASP A 702 -19.14 4.73 11.81
CA ASP A 702 -19.39 5.55 13.01
C ASP A 702 -20.69 6.38 12.95
N GLY A 703 -21.42 6.31 11.82
CA GLY A 703 -22.68 7.02 11.61
C GLY A 703 -22.55 8.49 11.24
N THR A 704 -21.33 9.01 11.04
CA THR A 704 -21.09 10.39 10.58
C THR A 704 -21.66 10.62 9.17
N LEU A 705 -21.46 9.67 8.25
CA LEU A 705 -21.98 9.69 6.89
C LEU A 705 -23.05 8.61 6.73
N ARG A 706 -24.33 8.98 6.62
CA ARG A 706 -25.46 8.05 6.51
C ARG A 706 -26.48 8.50 5.46
N ALA A 707 -27.22 7.58 4.88
CA ALA A 707 -28.39 7.93 4.07
C ALA A 707 -29.56 8.34 4.97
N HIS A 708 -30.39 9.28 4.51
CA HIS A 708 -31.56 9.76 5.25
C HIS A 708 -32.59 8.65 5.49
N GLU A 709 -32.94 7.88 4.46
CA GLU A 709 -34.09 6.94 4.49
C GLU A 709 -33.85 5.56 3.85
N SER A 710 -32.80 5.38 3.04
CA SER A 710 -32.70 4.15 2.24
C SER A 710 -31.86 3.06 2.90
N THR A 711 -32.48 1.90 3.12
CA THR A 711 -31.78 0.64 3.40
C THR A 711 -30.81 0.29 2.26
N ALA A 712 -31.18 0.65 1.02
CA ALA A 712 -30.38 0.46 -0.18
C ALA A 712 -28.98 1.11 -0.10
N ALA A 713 -28.87 2.33 0.42
CA ALA A 713 -27.57 2.99 0.56
C ALA A 713 -26.65 2.27 1.56
N LYS A 714 -27.22 1.70 2.63
CA LYS A 714 -26.44 0.87 3.58
C LYS A 714 -25.86 -0.36 2.89
N TRP A 715 -26.67 -1.10 2.14
CA TRP A 715 -26.23 -2.27 1.37
C TRP A 715 -25.19 -1.91 0.31
N LEU A 716 -25.40 -0.82 -0.44
CA LEU A 716 -24.44 -0.33 -1.44
C LEU A 716 -23.06 0.00 -0.85
N LEU A 717 -23.04 0.53 0.37
CA LEU A 717 -21.81 0.86 1.08
C LEU A 717 -21.10 -0.40 1.58
N GLU A 718 -21.84 -1.36 2.12
CA GLU A 718 -21.31 -2.67 2.52
C GLU A 718 -20.75 -3.43 1.31
N TRP A 719 -21.48 -3.47 0.19
CA TRP A 719 -21.03 -4.10 -1.06
C TRP A 719 -19.82 -3.39 -1.67
N SER A 720 -19.81 -2.05 -1.71
CA SER A 720 -18.64 -1.28 -2.17
C SER A 720 -17.38 -1.59 -1.34
N LYS A 721 -17.53 -1.76 -0.03
CA LYS A 721 -16.45 -2.19 0.87
C LYS A 721 -15.96 -3.60 0.51
N MET A 722 -16.88 -4.53 0.21
CA MET A 722 -16.56 -5.90 -0.21
C MET A 722 -15.78 -5.98 -1.52
N LEU A 723 -16.18 -5.20 -2.52
CA LEU A 723 -15.54 -5.16 -3.85
C LEU A 723 -14.15 -4.51 -3.83
N SER A 724 -13.95 -3.50 -2.97
CA SER A 724 -12.75 -2.66 -2.94
C SER A 724 -11.44 -3.43 -2.83
N TYR A 725 -11.40 -4.58 -2.14
CA TYR A 725 -10.17 -5.36 -2.05
C TYR A 725 -9.84 -6.06 -3.37
N TRP A 726 -10.82 -6.74 -3.97
CA TRP A 726 -10.63 -7.47 -5.23
C TRP A 726 -10.24 -6.52 -6.37
N GLU A 727 -10.93 -5.39 -6.56
CA GLU A 727 -10.60 -4.41 -7.63
C GLU A 727 -9.14 -3.96 -7.64
N ASN A 728 -8.53 -3.86 -6.46
CA ASN A 728 -7.16 -3.37 -6.32
C ASN A 728 -6.10 -4.48 -6.48
N ASN A 729 -6.46 -5.75 -6.23
CA ASN A 729 -5.51 -6.85 -6.14
C ASN A 729 -5.69 -7.90 -7.24
N GLU A 730 -6.86 -8.03 -7.84
CA GLU A 730 -7.21 -9.04 -8.85
C GLU A 730 -6.17 -9.11 -9.98
N LYS A 731 -5.76 -7.97 -10.55
CA LYS A 731 -4.73 -7.95 -11.61
C LYS A 731 -3.42 -8.58 -11.18
N ARG A 732 -3.01 -8.39 -9.92
CA ARG A 732 -1.76 -8.95 -9.35
C ARG A 732 -1.89 -10.43 -9.00
N ILE A 733 -3.08 -10.85 -8.60
CA ILE A 733 -3.42 -12.24 -8.27
C ILE A 733 -3.49 -13.07 -9.55
N LYS A 734 -4.26 -12.61 -10.55
CA LYS A 734 -4.41 -13.27 -11.86
C LYS A 734 -3.10 -13.33 -12.64
N SER A 735 -2.17 -12.39 -12.42
CA SER A 735 -0.86 -12.40 -13.08
C SER A 735 0.16 -13.33 -12.42
N GLN A 736 -0.18 -14.04 -11.33
CA GLN A 736 0.72 -15.03 -10.74
C GLN A 736 0.84 -16.26 -11.64
N MET A 737 2.08 -16.69 -11.89
CA MET A 737 2.36 -17.85 -12.73
C MET A 737 2.32 -19.13 -11.87
N ALA A 738 1.21 -19.87 -11.96
CA ALA A 738 1.05 -21.18 -11.35
C ALA A 738 1.41 -22.27 -12.38
N VAL A 739 2.52 -22.96 -12.14
CA VAL A 739 3.05 -23.98 -13.06
C VAL A 739 2.73 -25.35 -12.50
N GLN A 740 2.00 -26.16 -13.28
CA GLN A 740 1.67 -27.52 -12.91
C GLN A 740 2.88 -28.45 -13.05
N ILE A 741 3.14 -29.26 -12.02
CA ILE A 741 4.31 -30.16 -11.97
C ILE A 741 3.91 -31.63 -11.97
N LYS A 742 2.72 -31.93 -11.42
CA LYS A 742 2.16 -33.28 -11.38
C LYS A 742 0.76 -33.28 -11.98
N ASP A 743 0.37 -34.41 -12.54
CA ASP A 743 -0.96 -34.62 -13.13
C ASP A 743 -2.07 -34.62 -12.06
N ASP A 744 -1.73 -34.73 -10.78
CA ASP A 744 -2.64 -34.64 -9.63
C ASP A 744 -3.20 -33.22 -9.38
N GLY A 745 -2.80 -32.23 -10.20
CA GLY A 745 -3.21 -30.84 -10.09
C GLY A 745 -2.30 -29.99 -9.19
N THR A 746 -1.21 -30.56 -8.66
CA THR A 746 -0.26 -29.78 -7.86
C THR A 746 0.52 -28.81 -8.75
N SER A 747 0.42 -27.54 -8.41
CA SER A 747 1.06 -26.44 -9.12
C SER A 747 1.89 -25.60 -8.15
N ILE A 748 2.89 -24.89 -8.65
CA ILE A 748 3.78 -24.09 -7.80
C ILE A 748 3.87 -22.67 -8.35
N ILE A 749 3.84 -21.71 -7.43
CA ILE A 749 4.06 -20.30 -7.69
C ILE A 749 5.41 -19.93 -7.08
N LEU A 750 6.24 -19.26 -7.87
CA LEU A 750 7.49 -18.68 -7.43
C LEU A 750 7.31 -17.16 -7.30
N PRO A 751 7.27 -16.61 -6.07
CA PRO A 751 7.17 -15.17 -5.88
C PRO A 751 8.37 -14.44 -6.48
N ARG A 752 8.10 -13.35 -7.23
CA ARG A 752 9.12 -12.47 -7.83
C ARG A 752 9.69 -11.51 -6.79
N VAL A 753 10.37 -12.07 -5.80
CA VAL A 753 10.84 -11.34 -4.61
C VAL A 753 12.13 -10.61 -4.91
N VAL A 754 12.14 -9.30 -4.65
CA VAL A 754 13.36 -8.52 -4.52
C VAL A 754 13.82 -8.64 -3.07
N VAL A 755 14.88 -9.42 -2.83
CA VAL A 755 15.33 -9.78 -1.48
C VAL A 755 15.63 -8.56 -0.61
N ALA A 756 16.18 -7.49 -1.20
CA ALA A 756 16.33 -6.20 -0.54
C ALA A 756 15.78 -5.06 -1.42
N GLY A 757 14.45 -4.89 -1.40
CA GLY A 757 13.75 -3.90 -2.23
C GLY A 757 13.63 -2.50 -1.61
N THR A 758 13.96 -2.35 -0.33
CA THR A 758 13.95 -1.05 0.38
C THR A 758 15.33 -0.70 0.94
N VAL A 759 15.56 0.59 1.25
CA VAL A 759 16.79 1.04 1.94
C VAL A 759 16.94 0.40 3.33
N THR A 760 15.84 -0.05 3.93
CA THR A 760 15.83 -0.81 5.19
C THR A 760 16.15 -2.30 5.00
N ARG A 761 16.50 -2.71 3.77
CA ARG A 761 16.83 -4.09 3.36
C ARG A 761 15.67 -5.06 3.40
N ARG A 762 14.43 -4.57 3.52
CA ARG A 762 13.25 -5.44 3.49
C ARG A 762 13.01 -5.98 2.10
N ALA A 763 12.58 -7.23 2.04
CA ALA A 763 12.11 -7.82 0.80
C ALA A 763 10.84 -7.11 0.31
N VAL A 764 10.70 -7.05 -1.01
CA VAL A 764 9.54 -6.46 -1.67
C VAL A 764 9.00 -7.44 -2.70
N GLU A 765 7.71 -7.75 -2.57
CA GLU A 765 6.93 -8.45 -3.58
C GLU A 765 5.47 -7.90 -3.48
N PRO A 766 4.85 -7.46 -4.59
CA PRO A 766 3.59 -6.69 -4.53
C PRO A 766 2.31 -7.47 -4.17
N THR A 767 2.37 -8.79 -4.01
CA THR A 767 1.19 -9.69 -3.89
C THR A 767 1.22 -10.44 -2.56
N TRP A 768 2.16 -11.35 -2.40
CA TRP A 768 2.35 -12.24 -1.26
C TRP A 768 2.88 -11.53 -0.02
N LEU A 769 3.86 -10.63 -0.17
CA LEU A 769 4.40 -9.86 0.96
C LEU A 769 3.48 -8.71 1.42
N THR A 770 2.38 -8.50 0.70
CA THR A 770 1.32 -7.53 1.06
C THR A 770 -0.04 -8.18 1.25
N ALA A 771 -0.10 -9.52 1.20
CA ALA A 771 -1.34 -10.27 1.28
C ALA A 771 -2.03 -10.01 2.63
N SER A 772 -3.30 -9.65 2.58
CA SER A 772 -4.10 -9.43 3.79
C SER A 772 -4.56 -10.75 4.37
N ASN A 773 -4.94 -10.73 5.64
CA ASN A 773 -5.65 -11.84 6.26
C ASN A 773 -7.12 -11.86 5.80
N ALA A 774 -7.75 -13.04 5.84
CA ALA A 774 -9.15 -13.20 5.49
C ALA A 774 -10.06 -12.31 6.34
N GLN A 775 -10.96 -11.58 5.68
CA GLN A 775 -11.98 -10.75 6.32
C GLN A 775 -13.34 -11.07 5.72
N THR A 776 -14.36 -11.14 6.58
CA THR A 776 -15.74 -11.50 6.22
C THR A 776 -16.41 -10.48 5.30
N ASP A 777 -15.84 -9.29 5.19
CA ASP A 777 -16.35 -8.16 4.42
C ASP A 777 -15.48 -7.83 3.20
N ARG A 778 -14.63 -8.74 2.73
CA ARG A 778 -13.74 -8.54 1.56
C ARG A 778 -13.63 -9.78 0.69
N ILE A 779 -14.03 -9.64 -0.57
CA ILE A 779 -13.90 -10.68 -1.60
C ILE A 779 -12.43 -10.98 -1.86
N GLY A 780 -12.06 -12.25 -1.93
CA GLY A 780 -10.71 -12.69 -2.27
C GLY A 780 -9.66 -12.46 -1.18
N SER A 781 -10.07 -12.02 0.03
CA SER A 781 -9.13 -11.78 1.14
C SER A 781 -8.57 -13.06 1.76
N GLU A 782 -9.13 -14.22 1.42
CA GLU A 782 -8.66 -15.57 1.75
C GLU A 782 -7.46 -16.05 0.91
N LEU A 783 -6.91 -15.19 0.05
CA LEU A 783 -5.78 -15.48 -0.85
C LEU A 783 -4.67 -16.33 -0.22
N LYS A 784 -4.24 -16.01 1.01
CA LYS A 784 -3.16 -16.76 1.70
C LYS A 784 -3.50 -18.24 1.85
N ALA A 785 -4.76 -18.56 2.17
CA ALA A 785 -5.21 -19.93 2.41
C ALA A 785 -5.25 -20.79 1.14
N MET A 786 -5.14 -20.17 -0.03
CA MET A 786 -5.02 -20.90 -1.31
C MET A 786 -3.62 -21.45 -1.53
N VAL A 787 -2.62 -20.97 -0.78
CA VAL A 787 -1.32 -21.64 -0.68
C VAL A 787 -1.48 -22.86 0.22
N GLN A 788 -1.40 -24.03 -0.38
CA GLN A 788 -1.73 -25.32 0.22
C GLN A 788 -0.62 -26.32 -0.04
N THR A 789 -0.22 -27.05 1.00
CA THR A 789 0.80 -28.08 0.86
C THR A 789 0.26 -29.30 0.12
N PRO A 790 1.09 -30.00 -0.67
CA PRO A 790 0.73 -31.30 -1.21
C PRO A 790 0.56 -32.35 -0.09
N SER A 791 -0.06 -33.48 -0.43
CA SER A 791 -0.21 -34.60 0.49
C SER A 791 1.15 -35.07 1.05
N GLY A 792 1.21 -35.33 2.35
CA GLY A 792 2.45 -35.70 3.08
C GLY A 792 3.25 -34.51 3.62
N TYR A 793 2.87 -33.27 3.30
CA TYR A 793 3.55 -32.06 3.79
C TYR A 793 2.60 -31.17 4.60
N CYS A 794 3.19 -30.32 5.44
CA CYS A 794 2.50 -29.28 6.20
C CYS A 794 3.40 -28.04 6.33
N PHE A 795 2.79 -26.88 6.50
CA PHE A 795 3.50 -25.68 6.91
C PHE A 795 3.77 -25.69 8.41
N VAL A 796 4.98 -25.31 8.78
CA VAL A 796 5.42 -25.01 10.15
C VAL A 796 5.89 -23.57 10.17
N GLY A 797 5.41 -22.78 11.12
CA GLY A 797 5.93 -21.43 11.27
C GLY A 797 5.33 -20.68 12.43
N ALA A 798 5.84 -19.47 12.67
CA ALA A 798 5.44 -18.65 13.80
C ALA A 798 5.52 -17.16 13.44
N ASP A 799 4.76 -16.35 14.17
CA ASP A 799 4.84 -14.89 14.18
C ASP A 799 5.75 -14.45 15.34
N VAL A 800 6.69 -13.53 15.07
CA VAL A 800 7.56 -12.98 16.11
C VAL A 800 6.82 -11.84 16.82
N ASP A 801 6.26 -12.15 17.99
CA ASP A 801 5.53 -11.18 18.81
C ASP A 801 6.32 -9.87 19.04
N SER A 802 5.74 -8.76 18.57
CA SER A 802 6.23 -7.39 18.77
C SER A 802 7.73 -7.21 18.44
N GLN A 803 8.22 -7.85 17.37
CA GLN A 803 9.65 -7.90 16.99
C GLN A 803 10.32 -6.51 17.02
N GLU A 804 9.78 -5.55 16.25
CA GLU A 804 10.36 -4.21 16.16
C GLU A 804 10.32 -3.45 17.49
N LEU A 805 9.24 -3.61 18.27
CA LEU A 805 9.12 -2.98 19.59
C LEU A 805 10.13 -3.57 20.57
N TRP A 806 10.36 -4.88 20.52
CA TRP A 806 11.36 -5.54 21.36
C TRP A 806 12.78 -5.10 21.01
N ILE A 807 13.11 -4.99 19.71
CA ILE A 807 14.41 -4.45 19.27
C ILE A 807 14.58 -3.00 19.75
N ALA A 808 13.53 -2.18 19.62
CA ALA A 808 13.59 -0.81 20.13
C ALA A 808 13.76 -0.77 21.66
N SER A 809 13.11 -1.67 22.39
CA SER A 809 13.13 -1.66 23.86
C SER A 809 14.45 -2.16 24.41
N ILE A 810 15.03 -3.22 23.84
CA ILE A 810 16.33 -3.74 24.27
C ILE A 810 17.45 -2.72 24.02
N LEU A 811 17.37 -1.92 22.95
CA LEU A 811 18.33 -0.83 22.70
C LEU A 811 18.25 0.26 23.78
N ALA A 812 17.05 0.58 24.23
CA ALA A 812 16.84 1.54 25.31
C ALA A 812 17.37 1.01 26.65
N ASP A 813 17.03 -0.23 26.99
CA ASP A 813 17.45 -0.89 28.22
C ASP A 813 18.98 -1.05 28.30
N ALA A 814 19.60 -1.44 27.18
CA ALA A 814 21.06 -1.58 27.06
C ALA A 814 21.80 -0.25 27.31
N ASN A 815 21.28 0.86 26.76
CA ASN A 815 21.88 2.17 26.95
C ASN A 815 21.64 2.75 28.36
N TYR A 816 20.57 2.33 29.04
CA TYR A 816 20.17 2.93 30.33
C TYR A 816 20.85 2.30 31.55
N THR A 817 20.76 0.98 31.72
CA THR A 817 21.37 0.21 32.82
C THR A 817 21.93 -1.15 32.41
N GLY A 818 21.70 -1.62 31.17
CA GLY A 818 22.11 -2.97 30.74
C GLY A 818 21.21 -4.08 31.28
N ILE A 819 20.09 -3.76 31.94
CA ILE A 819 19.15 -4.73 32.51
C ILE A 819 17.87 -4.74 31.68
N HIS A 820 17.38 -5.93 31.32
CA HIS A 820 16.11 -6.06 30.58
C HIS A 820 14.92 -5.49 31.36
N GLY A 821 14.11 -4.66 30.70
CA GLY A 821 12.92 -4.05 31.28
C GLY A 821 13.21 -2.94 32.28
N SER A 822 14.43 -2.38 32.27
CA SER A 822 14.81 -1.29 33.18
C SER A 822 14.17 0.05 32.83
N THR A 823 13.84 0.26 31.55
CA THR A 823 13.10 1.45 31.10
C THR A 823 11.59 1.21 31.18
N ALA A 824 10.80 2.28 31.34
CA ALA A 824 9.34 2.18 31.31
C ALA A 824 8.84 1.52 30.01
N PHE A 825 9.48 1.84 28.88
CA PHE A 825 9.19 1.22 27.59
C PHE A 825 9.52 -0.28 27.55
N GLY A 826 10.70 -0.69 28.04
CA GLY A 826 11.09 -2.10 28.16
C GLY A 826 10.15 -2.89 29.06
N TRP A 827 9.77 -2.32 30.20
CA TRP A 827 8.83 -2.95 31.13
C TRP A 827 7.44 -3.14 30.50
N MET A 828 6.88 -2.10 29.86
CA MET A 828 5.58 -2.18 29.18
C MET A 828 5.56 -3.23 28.06
N ASN A 829 6.69 -3.50 27.43
CA ASN A 829 6.80 -4.49 26.37
C ASN A 829 6.97 -5.94 26.90
N LEU A 830 7.75 -6.11 27.97
CA LEU A 830 8.04 -7.45 28.53
C LEU A 830 6.96 -7.96 29.50
N GLN A 831 6.34 -7.07 30.27
CA GLN A 831 5.41 -7.40 31.36
C GLN A 831 4.03 -6.74 31.19
N GLY A 832 3.88 -5.77 30.28
CA GLY A 832 2.61 -5.07 30.07
C GLY A 832 1.52 -6.01 29.56
N LYS A 833 0.36 -6.00 30.23
CA LYS A 833 -0.80 -6.83 29.89
C LYS A 833 -1.92 -5.96 29.31
N LYS A 834 -2.54 -6.45 28.24
CA LYS A 834 -3.72 -5.81 27.63
C LYS A 834 -4.90 -5.73 28.60
N LYS A 835 -5.12 -6.78 29.39
CA LYS A 835 -6.23 -6.87 30.36
C LYS A 835 -6.12 -5.80 31.45
N ASP A 836 -4.89 -5.54 31.90
CA ASP A 836 -4.62 -4.61 33.00
C ASP A 836 -4.42 -3.17 32.49
N GLY A 837 -4.48 -2.95 31.18
CA GLY A 837 -4.24 -1.66 30.56
C GLY A 837 -2.82 -1.12 30.74
N THR A 838 -1.88 -1.99 31.11
CA THR A 838 -0.47 -1.64 31.37
C THR A 838 0.41 -1.74 30.14
N ASP A 839 -0.10 -2.33 29.04
CA ASP A 839 0.62 -2.34 27.75
C ASP A 839 0.69 -0.95 27.11
N LEU A 840 1.73 -0.73 26.32
CA LEU A 840 2.02 0.54 25.63
C LEU A 840 0.80 1.12 24.88
N HIS A 841 0.06 0.27 24.16
CA HIS A 841 -1.06 0.73 23.36
C HIS A 841 -2.24 1.18 24.24
N SER A 842 -2.53 0.46 25.33
CA SER A 842 -3.61 0.84 26.24
C SER A 842 -3.27 2.08 27.06
N LYS A 843 -2.02 2.23 27.52
CA LYS A 843 -1.57 3.45 28.21
C LYS A 843 -1.72 4.70 27.32
N VAL A 844 -1.29 4.62 26.06
CA VAL A 844 -1.44 5.75 25.11
C VAL A 844 -2.90 5.99 24.72
N ALA A 845 -3.69 4.92 24.56
CA ALA A 845 -5.13 5.02 24.31
C ALA A 845 -5.85 5.78 25.44
N ASN A 846 -5.56 5.43 26.68
CA ASN A 846 -6.13 6.08 27.87
C ASN A 846 -5.67 7.54 28.01
N LEU A 847 -4.40 7.83 27.69
CA LEU A 847 -3.85 9.19 27.78
C LEU A 847 -4.53 10.18 26.82
N VAL A 848 -4.87 9.72 25.61
CA VAL A 848 -5.40 10.59 24.53
C VAL A 848 -6.93 10.48 24.40
N GLY A 849 -7.53 9.42 24.96
CA GLY A 849 -8.95 9.10 24.86
C GLY A 849 -9.32 8.56 23.47
N ILE A 850 -8.55 7.59 22.97
CA ILE A 850 -8.80 6.91 21.69
C ILE A 850 -8.89 5.39 21.89
N SER A 851 -9.40 4.65 20.90
CA SER A 851 -9.41 3.19 20.97
C SER A 851 -7.99 2.61 20.92
N ARG A 852 -7.80 1.40 21.48
CA ARG A 852 -6.50 0.71 21.46
C ARG A 852 -5.98 0.46 20.04
N ASP A 853 -6.85 0.13 19.09
CA ASP A 853 -6.44 -0.12 17.70
C ASP A 853 -5.99 1.17 17.00
N GLN A 854 -6.67 2.29 17.28
CA GLN A 854 -6.21 3.61 16.85
C GLN A 854 -4.86 3.96 17.49
N ALA A 855 -4.68 3.70 18.79
CA ALA A 855 -3.41 3.89 19.50
C ALA A 855 -2.30 3.00 18.96
N LYS A 856 -2.61 1.79 18.45
CA LYS A 856 -1.65 0.94 17.76
C LYS A 856 -1.11 1.63 16.51
N VAL A 857 -2.00 2.05 15.60
CA VAL A 857 -1.61 2.82 14.39
C VAL A 857 -0.78 4.05 14.78
N PHE A 858 -1.19 4.71 15.86
CA PHE A 858 -0.54 5.90 16.38
C PHE A 858 0.89 5.64 16.87
N ASN A 859 1.07 4.62 17.72
CA ASN A 859 2.38 4.28 18.29
C ASN A 859 3.37 3.87 17.21
N TYR A 860 2.97 3.03 16.26
CA TYR A 860 3.86 2.68 15.15
C TYR A 860 4.27 3.92 14.35
N GLY A 861 3.32 4.80 13.98
CA GLY A 861 3.66 6.04 13.27
C GLY A 861 4.62 6.94 14.06
N ARG A 862 4.39 7.09 15.37
CA ARG A 862 5.17 7.95 16.27
C ARG A 862 6.58 7.44 16.54
N MET A 863 6.72 6.13 16.81
CA MET A 863 8.02 5.48 17.01
C MET A 863 8.87 5.58 15.75
N TYR A 864 8.21 5.57 14.59
CA TYR A 864 8.83 5.83 13.30
C TYR A 864 8.98 7.33 12.95
N GLY A 865 9.13 8.16 13.97
CA GLY A 865 9.55 9.55 13.86
C GLY A 865 8.54 10.48 13.16
N ALA A 866 7.26 10.10 13.14
CA ALA A 866 6.21 11.06 12.83
C ALA A 866 6.24 12.23 13.83
N GLY A 867 5.98 13.44 13.34
CA GLY A 867 5.99 14.64 14.16
C GLY A 867 4.66 14.93 14.84
N LYS A 868 4.64 15.98 15.68
CA LYS A 868 3.43 16.50 16.34
C LYS A 868 2.33 16.88 15.34
N THR A 869 2.69 17.48 14.21
CA THR A 869 1.75 17.87 13.15
C THR A 869 1.07 16.68 12.48
N PHE A 870 1.77 15.55 12.34
CA PHE A 870 1.16 14.32 11.84
C PHE A 870 0.16 13.76 12.85
N ALA A 871 0.55 13.73 14.13
CA ALA A 871 -0.30 13.33 15.24
C ALA A 871 -1.57 14.16 15.33
N GLU A 872 -1.47 15.49 15.23
CA GLU A 872 -2.62 16.41 15.19
C GLU A 872 -3.60 16.03 14.07
N LYS A 873 -3.09 15.87 12.85
CA LYS A 873 -3.91 15.48 11.68
C LYS A 873 -4.57 14.11 11.89
N LEU A 874 -3.82 13.14 12.42
CA LEU A 874 -4.33 11.79 12.63
C LEU A 874 -5.40 11.73 13.72
N LEU A 875 -5.24 12.49 14.83
CA LEU A 875 -6.27 12.62 15.86
C LEU A 875 -7.54 13.24 15.30
N MET A 876 -7.42 14.29 14.49
CA MET A 876 -8.56 14.90 13.81
C MET A 876 -9.21 13.96 12.79
N GLN A 877 -8.46 13.04 12.18
CA GLN A 877 -9.03 12.01 11.29
C GLN A 877 -9.84 10.96 12.07
N PHE A 878 -9.31 10.50 13.21
CA PHE A 878 -10.01 9.56 14.07
C PHE A 878 -11.25 10.18 14.69
N ASN A 879 -11.15 11.42 15.16
CA ASN A 879 -12.26 12.16 15.73
C ASN A 879 -12.36 13.55 15.08
N HIS A 880 -13.30 13.69 14.14
CA HIS A 880 -13.56 14.95 13.43
C HIS A 880 -14.19 16.04 14.32
N GLN A 881 -14.65 15.68 15.52
CA GLN A 881 -15.21 16.63 16.49
C GLN A 881 -14.12 17.36 17.27
N LEU A 882 -12.87 16.89 17.23
CA LEU A 882 -11.74 17.57 17.85
C LEU A 882 -11.39 18.85 17.09
N SER A 883 -11.36 19.98 17.80
CA SER A 883 -10.81 21.22 17.26
C SER A 883 -9.31 21.09 17.04
N VAL A 884 -8.75 21.95 16.17
CA VAL A 884 -7.29 22.01 15.94
C VAL A 884 -6.53 22.31 17.24
N ALA A 885 -7.10 23.13 18.12
CA ALA A 885 -6.51 23.46 19.42
C ALA A 885 -6.49 22.25 20.37
N GLU A 886 -7.61 21.54 20.51
CA GLU A 886 -7.71 20.32 21.34
C GLU A 886 -6.80 19.20 20.79
N ALA A 887 -6.75 19.02 19.46
CA ALA A 887 -5.89 18.03 18.83
C ALA A 887 -4.40 18.35 19.07
N LYS A 888 -4.02 19.63 19.00
CA LYS A 888 -2.67 20.11 19.32
C LYS A 888 -2.32 19.94 20.79
N GLU A 889 -3.24 20.21 21.70
CA GLU A 889 -3.03 20.00 23.13
C GLU A 889 -2.82 18.51 23.44
N LYS A 890 -3.71 17.64 22.94
CA LYS A 890 -3.61 16.19 23.10
C LYS A 890 -2.31 15.63 22.50
N ALA A 891 -1.94 16.07 21.30
CA ALA A 891 -0.68 15.68 20.68
C ALA A 891 0.51 16.14 21.54
N ASN A 892 0.53 17.38 22.00
CA ASN A 892 1.62 17.90 22.85
C ASN A 892 1.74 17.13 24.16
N LEU A 893 0.63 16.88 24.85
CA LEU A 893 0.58 16.11 26.10
C LEU A 893 1.14 14.69 25.89
N MET A 894 0.74 14.03 24.80
CA MET A 894 1.20 12.68 24.52
C MET A 894 2.68 12.65 24.15
N TYR A 895 3.19 13.57 23.31
CA TYR A 895 4.63 13.61 23.01
C TYR A 895 5.48 13.98 24.23
N SER A 896 5.01 14.85 25.12
CA SER A 896 5.75 15.19 26.34
C SER A 896 5.83 14.01 27.31
N LYS A 897 4.74 13.23 27.46
CA LYS A 897 4.73 12.04 28.33
C LYS A 897 5.49 10.85 27.75
N THR A 898 5.54 10.71 26.42
CA THR A 898 6.18 9.56 25.76
C THR A 898 7.60 9.85 25.31
N LYS A 899 7.78 10.73 24.32
CA LYS A 899 9.11 11.08 23.79
C LYS A 899 9.92 11.94 24.78
N GLY A 900 9.24 12.77 25.57
CA GLY A 900 9.87 13.63 26.56
C GLY A 900 10.18 15.03 26.04
N THR A 901 10.97 15.77 26.81
CA THR A 901 11.48 17.09 26.46
C THR A 901 12.93 17.01 26.00
N ARG A 902 13.32 17.84 25.04
CA ARG A 902 14.70 17.86 24.53
C ARG A 902 15.53 18.82 25.37
N ASN A 903 16.54 18.29 26.04
CA ASN A 903 17.55 19.08 26.72
C ASN A 903 18.44 19.78 25.68
N ARG A 904 18.50 21.10 25.73
CA ARG A 904 19.26 21.91 24.74
C ARG A 904 20.78 21.81 24.91
N ILE A 905 21.25 21.45 26.10
CA ILE A 905 22.68 21.39 26.42
C ILE A 905 23.25 20.05 25.95
N THR A 906 22.63 18.94 26.36
CA THR A 906 23.07 17.58 26.01
C THR A 906 22.52 17.10 24.67
N ASN A 907 21.58 17.85 24.08
CA ASN A 907 20.86 17.48 22.86
C ASN A 907 20.07 16.15 22.95
N SER A 908 19.80 15.67 24.16
CA SER A 908 19.11 14.41 24.45
C SER A 908 17.67 14.62 24.92
N TRP A 909 16.84 13.59 24.79
CA TRP A 909 15.47 13.51 25.29
C TRP A 909 15.46 13.09 26.76
N GLN A 910 14.59 13.69 27.57
CA GLN A 910 14.44 13.44 29.01
C GLN A 910 12.95 13.45 29.42
N ASP A 911 12.63 12.82 30.55
CA ASP A 911 11.31 12.80 31.21
C ASP A 911 10.15 12.15 30.45
N GLY A 912 10.43 11.47 29.34
CA GLY A 912 9.45 10.66 28.61
C GLY A 912 9.66 9.16 28.82
N SER A 913 8.58 8.37 28.74
CA SER A 913 8.65 6.91 28.87
C SER A 913 9.55 6.21 27.84
N GLU A 914 9.83 6.86 26.71
CA GLU A 914 10.61 6.34 25.58
C GLU A 914 11.84 7.19 25.26
N SER A 915 12.18 8.17 26.11
CA SER A 915 13.29 9.09 25.87
C SER A 915 14.60 8.36 25.61
N GLU A 916 14.91 7.33 26.40
CA GLU A 916 16.12 6.51 26.24
C GLU A 916 16.18 5.76 24.91
N MET A 917 15.04 5.30 24.40
CA MET A 917 14.98 4.69 23.08
C MET A 917 15.34 5.71 22.00
N PHE A 918 14.71 6.90 22.00
CA PHE A 918 15.01 7.92 21.01
C PHE A 918 16.46 8.40 21.09
N ASN A 919 17.03 8.50 22.29
CA ASN A 919 18.44 8.83 22.48
C ASN A 919 19.34 7.78 21.82
N SER A 920 19.11 6.50 22.11
CA SER A 920 19.87 5.37 21.56
C SER A 920 19.80 5.33 20.02
N LEU A 921 18.60 5.49 19.46
CA LEU A 921 18.39 5.51 18.01
C LEU A 921 19.03 6.75 17.36
N GLU A 922 18.96 7.92 17.99
CA GLU A 922 19.59 9.14 17.46
C GLU A 922 21.12 9.06 17.47
N VAL A 923 21.73 8.42 18.49
CA VAL A 923 23.18 8.20 18.56
C VAL A 923 23.63 7.38 17.36
N ILE A 924 23.00 6.22 17.12
CA ILE A 924 23.32 5.35 15.98
C ILE A 924 23.07 6.09 14.67
N ALA A 925 21.92 6.75 14.55
CA ALA A 925 21.55 7.42 13.32
C ALA A 925 22.50 8.58 13.01
N ARG A 926 22.99 9.35 14.00
CA ARG A 926 23.91 10.50 13.84
C ARG A 926 25.38 10.12 13.64
N ASP A 927 25.76 8.87 13.88
CA ASP A 927 27.12 8.38 13.66
C ASP A 927 27.62 8.71 12.24
N THR A 928 28.91 9.00 12.08
CA THR A 928 29.54 9.23 10.77
C THR A 928 29.30 8.09 9.78
N SER A 929 29.26 6.85 10.27
CA SER A 929 28.95 5.63 9.53
C SER A 929 27.86 4.85 10.26
N PRO A 930 26.57 5.21 10.11
CA PRO A 930 25.47 4.54 10.81
C PRO A 930 25.43 3.05 10.48
N LYS A 931 25.43 2.21 11.52
CA LYS A 931 25.44 0.76 11.45
C LYS A 931 24.32 0.16 12.29
N THR A 932 23.82 -1.01 11.91
CA THR A 932 22.94 -1.76 12.80
C THR A 932 23.72 -2.32 14.00
N PRO A 933 23.11 -2.39 15.18
CA PRO A 933 23.80 -2.76 16.42
C PRO A 933 24.22 -4.23 16.52
N VAL A 934 23.65 -5.12 15.70
CA VAL A 934 23.87 -6.57 15.81
C VAL A 934 24.84 -7.09 14.75
N LEU A 935 24.57 -6.79 13.47
CA LEU A 935 25.37 -7.31 12.33
C LEU A 935 26.25 -6.23 11.67
N ASP A 936 26.32 -5.02 12.24
CA ASP A 936 27.14 -3.91 11.75
C ASP A 936 26.84 -3.47 10.31
N CYS A 937 25.60 -3.69 9.85
CA CYS A 937 25.14 -3.38 8.51
C CYS A 937 25.01 -1.86 8.32
N ARG A 938 25.62 -1.27 7.28
CA ARG A 938 25.59 0.18 7.06
C ARG A 938 24.33 0.66 6.31
N ILE A 939 23.90 1.89 6.59
CA ILE A 939 22.80 2.57 5.87
C ILE A 939 23.18 2.85 4.41
N SER A 940 22.23 3.08 3.50
CA SER A 940 22.56 3.53 2.12
C SER A 940 23.41 4.80 2.11
N ARG A 941 24.38 4.87 1.18
CA ARG A 941 25.24 6.06 0.95
C ARG A 941 24.44 7.34 0.81
N ALA A 942 23.26 7.29 0.18
CA ALA A 942 22.39 8.44 -0.01
C ALA A 942 21.84 9.04 1.30
N LEU A 943 21.94 8.33 2.43
CA LEU A 943 21.43 8.76 3.74
C LEU A 943 22.53 8.91 4.79
N GLU A 944 23.81 8.70 4.42
CA GLU A 944 24.91 8.95 5.34
C GLU A 944 24.94 10.43 5.74
N PRO A 945 25.23 10.76 7.01
CA PRO A 945 25.27 12.14 7.47
C PRO A 945 26.18 13.04 6.64
N LEU A 946 27.26 12.50 6.07
CA LEU A 946 28.16 13.24 5.18
C LEU A 946 27.45 13.80 3.92
N ASN A 947 26.36 13.14 3.49
CA ASN A 947 25.62 13.44 2.26
C ASN A 947 24.30 14.17 2.50
N VAL A 948 23.72 14.05 3.70
CA VAL A 948 22.41 14.65 4.04
C VAL A 948 22.43 15.57 5.27
N ASN A 949 23.54 15.63 6.02
CA ASN A 949 23.63 16.33 7.31
C ASN A 949 22.52 15.90 8.28
N ASP A 950 21.71 16.84 8.77
CA ASP A 950 20.53 16.58 9.62
C ASP A 950 19.24 16.32 8.82
N ALA A 951 19.28 16.36 7.48
CA ALA A 951 18.10 16.02 6.67
C ALA A 951 17.76 14.53 6.79
N TYR A 952 16.49 14.21 6.60
CA TYR A 952 15.96 12.83 6.64
C TYR A 952 16.20 12.08 7.96
N MET A 953 16.35 12.80 9.09
CA MET A 953 16.61 12.17 10.40
C MET A 953 15.52 11.15 10.79
N THR A 954 14.24 11.45 10.53
CA THR A 954 13.14 10.50 10.71
C THR A 954 13.38 9.20 9.95
N SER A 955 13.78 9.27 8.68
CA SER A 955 14.05 8.08 7.87
C SER A 955 15.25 7.28 8.38
N ARG A 956 16.27 7.95 8.91
CA ARG A 956 17.47 7.30 9.50
C ARG A 956 17.16 6.60 10.81
N ILE A 957 16.37 7.21 11.69
CA ILE A 957 15.90 6.59 12.95
C ILE A 957 15.08 5.33 12.64
N ASN A 958 14.15 5.42 11.68
CA ASN A 958 13.33 4.28 11.27
C ASN A 958 14.16 3.16 10.68
N TRP A 959 15.21 3.54 9.94
CA TRP A 959 16.13 2.59 9.35
C TRP A 959 16.83 1.76 10.42
N VAL A 960 17.25 2.33 11.55
CA VAL A 960 17.93 1.58 12.62
C VAL A 960 17.08 0.39 13.09
N VAL A 961 15.80 0.61 13.43
CA VAL A 961 14.91 -0.45 13.91
C VAL A 961 14.54 -1.44 12.81
N GLN A 962 14.11 -0.94 11.63
CA GLN A 962 13.64 -1.80 10.54
C GLN A 962 14.78 -2.64 9.93
N SER A 963 15.97 -2.05 9.80
CA SER A 963 17.16 -2.75 9.32
C SER A 963 17.61 -3.79 10.35
N SER A 964 17.52 -3.50 11.65
CA SER A 964 17.81 -4.49 12.70
C SER A 964 16.77 -5.64 12.72
N ALA A 965 15.51 -5.37 12.37
CA ALA A 965 14.51 -6.44 12.20
C ALA A 965 14.87 -7.37 11.03
N VAL A 966 15.50 -6.86 9.97
CA VAL A 966 16.04 -7.70 8.89
C VAL A 966 17.23 -8.53 9.37
N ASP A 967 18.11 -7.98 10.23
CA ASP A 967 19.18 -8.75 10.87
C ASP A 967 18.61 -9.93 11.67
N TYR A 968 17.51 -9.70 12.39
CA TYR A 968 16.78 -10.74 13.12
C TYR A 968 16.30 -11.85 12.19
N LEU A 969 15.66 -11.48 11.08
CA LEU A 969 15.19 -12.46 10.08
C LEU A 969 16.36 -13.27 9.51
N HIS A 970 17.47 -12.62 9.13
CA HIS A 970 18.62 -13.34 8.58
C HIS A 970 19.23 -14.32 9.59
N LEU A 971 19.35 -13.94 10.87
CA LEU A 971 19.80 -14.83 11.94
C LEU A 971 18.87 -16.04 12.09
N MET A 972 17.55 -15.82 12.05
CA MET A 972 16.59 -16.91 12.09
C MET A 972 16.74 -17.88 10.92
N LEU A 973 16.84 -17.36 9.69
CA LEU A 973 16.98 -18.20 8.49
C LEU A 973 18.26 -19.02 8.51
N VAL A 974 19.39 -18.40 8.88
CA VAL A 974 20.68 -19.07 8.96
C VAL A 974 20.70 -20.16 10.05
N CYS A 975 20.14 -19.88 11.23
CA CYS A 975 20.08 -20.84 12.32
C CYS A 975 19.11 -21.99 12.01
N MET A 976 17.92 -21.70 11.47
CA MET A 976 16.97 -22.74 11.08
C MET A 976 17.56 -23.64 9.99
N LYS A 977 18.23 -23.05 8.99
CA LYS A 977 18.94 -23.82 7.96
C LYS A 977 20.03 -24.72 8.56
N TRP A 978 20.82 -24.22 9.50
CA TRP A 978 21.83 -25.02 10.19
C TRP A 978 21.20 -26.22 10.92
N LEU A 979 20.10 -26.02 11.65
CA LEU A 979 19.41 -27.11 12.34
C LEU A 979 18.80 -28.13 11.36
N ILE A 980 18.22 -27.66 10.26
CA ILE A 980 17.69 -28.50 9.19
C ILE A 980 18.78 -29.40 8.62
N ASP A 981 19.92 -28.81 8.24
CA ASP A 981 21.04 -29.53 7.63
C ASP A 981 21.71 -30.49 8.64
N LYS A 982 21.88 -30.07 9.91
CA LYS A 982 22.55 -30.86 10.97
C LYS A 982 21.75 -32.09 11.40
N TYR A 983 20.43 -31.98 11.46
CA TYR A 983 19.54 -33.06 11.93
C TYR A 983 18.76 -33.73 10.79
N ASN A 984 19.05 -33.38 9.54
CA ASN A 984 18.36 -33.91 8.35
C ASN A 984 16.84 -33.80 8.45
N ILE A 985 16.33 -32.62 8.84
CA ILE A 985 14.89 -32.34 8.94
C ILE A 985 14.39 -32.06 7.52
N ARG A 986 13.42 -32.81 7.01
CA ARG A 986 12.89 -32.61 5.64
C ARG A 986 12.01 -31.37 5.57
N CYS A 987 12.66 -30.22 5.42
CA CYS A 987 12.03 -28.91 5.53
C CYS A 987 12.63 -27.91 4.54
N ARG A 988 11.79 -27.05 3.96
CA ARG A 988 12.17 -26.02 2.99
C ARG A 988 11.55 -24.68 3.37
N PHE A 989 12.33 -23.61 3.25
CA PHE A 989 11.82 -22.26 3.42
C PHE A 989 10.74 -21.94 2.36
N ALA A 990 9.55 -21.52 2.80
CA ALA A 990 8.44 -21.23 1.90
C ALA A 990 8.28 -19.72 1.70
N LEU A 991 8.09 -18.98 2.80
CA LEU A 991 7.78 -17.56 2.76
C LEU A 991 8.11 -16.88 4.10
N SER A 992 8.45 -15.60 4.05
CA SER A 992 8.42 -14.73 5.22
C SER A 992 7.62 -13.49 4.88
N ILE A 993 6.57 -13.18 5.67
CA ILE A 993 5.71 -12.01 5.49
C ILE A 993 5.75 -11.20 6.79
N HIS A 994 6.19 -9.94 6.72
CA HIS A 994 6.34 -9.10 7.91
C HIS A 994 7.25 -9.78 8.94
N ASP A 995 6.67 -10.22 10.06
CA ASP A 995 7.35 -10.77 11.22
C ASP A 995 7.09 -12.30 11.31
N GLU A 996 6.40 -12.87 10.30
CA GLU A 996 6.10 -14.29 10.18
C GLU A 996 7.15 -15.01 9.32
N VAL A 997 7.53 -16.21 9.74
CA VAL A 997 8.41 -17.11 8.97
C VAL A 997 7.73 -18.47 8.84
N ARG A 998 7.54 -18.94 7.60
CA ARG A 998 6.86 -20.20 7.27
C ARG A 998 7.78 -21.12 6.47
N TYR A 999 7.79 -22.39 6.87
CA TYR A 999 8.53 -23.46 6.23
C TYR A 999 7.59 -24.59 5.84
N MET A 1000 7.80 -25.20 4.68
CA MET A 1000 7.12 -26.42 4.28
C MET A 1000 7.93 -27.62 4.78
N CYS A 1001 7.33 -28.47 5.60
CA CYS A 1001 7.97 -29.61 6.23
C CYS A 1001 7.22 -30.91 5.90
N HIS A 1002 7.93 -32.03 5.81
CA HIS A 1002 7.30 -33.34 5.75
C HIS A 1002 6.54 -33.62 7.05
N THR A 1003 5.39 -34.27 6.97
CA THR A 1003 4.48 -34.44 8.12
C THR A 1003 5.14 -35.17 9.29
N ASP A 1004 6.00 -36.16 9.05
CA ASP A 1004 6.73 -36.86 10.12
C ASP A 1004 7.67 -35.96 10.92
N ASP A 1005 8.26 -34.96 10.27
CA ASP A 1005 9.29 -34.09 10.86
C ASP A 1005 8.71 -32.79 11.43
N ARG A 1006 7.38 -32.61 11.37
CA ARG A 1006 6.69 -31.36 11.76
C ARG A 1006 7.02 -30.92 13.19
N TYR A 1007 7.03 -31.84 14.16
CA TYR A 1007 7.29 -31.48 15.56
C TYR A 1007 8.77 -31.19 15.83
N ARG A 1008 9.68 -31.88 15.11
CA ARG A 1008 11.12 -31.59 15.13
C ARG A 1008 11.39 -30.21 14.55
N ALA A 1009 10.73 -29.85 13.45
CA ALA A 1009 10.79 -28.51 12.87
C ALA A 1009 10.21 -27.44 13.82
N CYS A 1010 9.11 -27.72 14.54
CA CYS A 1010 8.60 -26.80 15.57
C CYS A 1010 9.61 -26.53 16.67
N LEU A 1011 10.28 -27.57 17.19
CA LEU A 1011 11.33 -27.42 18.20
C LEU A 1011 12.53 -26.65 17.65
N ALA A 1012 12.96 -26.95 16.43
CA ALA A 1012 14.05 -26.23 15.78
C ALA A 1012 13.75 -24.74 15.61
N LEU A 1013 12.50 -24.38 15.29
CA LEU A 1013 12.07 -22.99 15.16
C LEU A 1013 12.06 -22.27 16.52
N GLN A 1014 11.62 -22.94 17.60
CA GLN A 1014 11.70 -22.40 18.96
C GLN A 1014 13.14 -22.13 19.40
N ILE A 1015 14.05 -23.10 19.16
CA ILE A 1015 15.48 -22.95 19.44
C ILE A 1015 16.07 -21.81 18.61
N THR A 1016 15.67 -21.68 17.35
CA THR A 1016 16.11 -20.61 16.46
C THR A 1016 15.77 -19.23 17.02
N ASN A 1017 14.55 -19.02 17.52
CA ASN A 1017 14.18 -17.75 18.15
C ASN A 1017 14.95 -17.47 19.44
N LEU A 1018 15.13 -18.49 20.28
CA LEU A 1018 15.94 -18.39 21.50
C LEU A 1018 17.37 -17.94 21.18
N LEU A 1019 18.05 -18.61 20.24
CA LEU A 1019 19.42 -18.27 19.84
C LEU A 1019 19.50 -16.88 19.20
N THR A 1020 18.52 -16.52 18.37
CA THR A 1020 18.47 -15.20 17.73
C THR A 1020 18.33 -14.09 18.78
N ARG A 1021 17.43 -14.23 19.75
CA ARG A 1021 17.27 -13.22 20.81
C ARG A 1021 18.46 -13.15 21.75
N ALA A 1022 19.06 -14.30 22.08
CA ALA A 1022 20.28 -14.36 22.87
C ALA A 1022 21.46 -13.69 22.16
N MET A 1023 21.58 -13.84 20.83
CA MET A 1023 22.57 -13.13 20.01
C MET A 1023 22.38 -11.60 20.07
N PHE A 1024 21.14 -11.12 19.96
CA PHE A 1024 20.83 -9.69 20.12
C PHE A 1024 21.22 -9.16 21.51
N ALA A 1025 20.85 -9.87 22.58
CA ALA A 1025 21.21 -9.48 23.94
C ALA A 1025 22.74 -9.47 24.14
N SER A 1026 23.43 -10.52 23.69
CA SER A 1026 24.89 -10.63 23.77
C SER A 1026 25.61 -9.52 23.01
N ARG A 1027 25.17 -9.16 21.79
CA ARG A 1027 25.79 -8.05 21.02
C ARG A 1027 25.60 -6.68 21.67
N LEU A 1028 24.55 -6.53 22.47
CA LEU A 1028 24.27 -5.33 23.27
C LEU A 1028 24.86 -5.38 24.69
N ASN A 1029 25.74 -6.36 24.97
CA ASN A 1029 26.35 -6.60 26.28
C ASN A 1029 25.35 -6.90 27.41
N MET A 1030 24.18 -7.44 27.07
CA MET A 1030 23.20 -7.94 28.02
C MET A 1030 23.34 -9.46 28.12
N ASN A 1031 23.92 -9.94 29.22
CA ASN A 1031 24.28 -11.36 29.40
C ASN A 1031 23.17 -12.17 30.09
N ASP A 1032 21.92 -11.92 29.75
CA ASP A 1032 20.76 -12.72 30.16
C ASP A 1032 19.64 -12.56 29.11
N LEU A 1033 18.54 -13.31 29.24
CA LEU A 1033 17.35 -13.17 28.42
C LEU A 1033 16.08 -13.47 29.23
N PRO A 1034 15.02 -12.64 29.15
CA PRO A 1034 13.75 -12.95 29.80
C PRO A 1034 13.07 -14.16 29.13
N ALA A 1035 12.55 -15.09 29.94
CA ALA A 1035 11.86 -16.28 29.45
C ALA A 1035 10.59 -15.96 28.63
N SER A 1036 9.92 -14.84 28.92
CA SER A 1036 8.71 -14.41 28.21
C SER A 1036 8.94 -14.12 26.72
N VAL A 1037 10.17 -13.78 26.34
CA VAL A 1037 10.53 -13.50 24.94
C VAL A 1037 11.35 -14.61 24.31
N ALA A 1038 12.00 -15.45 25.11
CA ALA A 1038 12.91 -16.51 24.67
C ALA A 1038 12.25 -17.48 23.67
N PHE A 1039 10.97 -17.78 23.87
CA PHE A 1039 10.19 -18.69 23.03
C PHE A 1039 9.06 -17.94 22.34
N PHE A 1040 8.64 -18.44 21.18
CA PHE A 1040 7.38 -18.00 20.58
C PHE A 1040 6.21 -18.32 21.50
N SER A 1041 5.20 -17.46 21.51
CA SER A 1041 3.91 -17.75 22.14
C SER A 1041 3.36 -19.09 21.67
N SER A 1042 3.47 -19.37 20.38
CA SER A 1042 3.14 -20.66 19.78
C SER A 1042 3.81 -20.84 18.42
N VAL A 1043 3.96 -22.10 17.99
CA VAL A 1043 4.33 -22.45 16.62
C VAL A 1043 3.15 -23.16 15.97
N ASP A 1044 2.75 -22.67 14.79
CA ASP A 1044 1.63 -23.20 14.05
C ASP A 1044 2.05 -24.32 13.10
N VAL A 1045 1.18 -25.32 12.98
CA VAL A 1045 1.27 -26.43 12.04
C VAL A 1045 -0.03 -26.53 11.27
N ASP A 1046 0.01 -26.39 9.95
CA ASP A 1046 -1.20 -26.30 9.12
C ASP A 1046 -0.95 -26.84 7.70
N GLN A 1047 -2.01 -27.19 6.97
CA GLN A 1047 -1.94 -27.56 5.55
C GLN A 1047 -2.04 -26.35 4.61
N CYS A 1048 -2.49 -25.19 5.12
CA CYS A 1048 -2.60 -23.96 4.37
C CYS A 1048 -1.97 -22.77 5.10
N LEU A 1049 -1.68 -21.68 4.40
CA LEU A 1049 -1.21 -20.45 5.03
C LEU A 1049 -2.39 -19.58 5.50
N ARG A 1050 -2.56 -19.45 6.81
CA ARG A 1050 -3.52 -18.53 7.44
C ARG A 1050 -2.95 -17.92 8.71
N LYS A 1051 -3.50 -16.79 9.12
CA LYS A 1051 -3.00 -16.01 10.27
C LYS A 1051 -3.04 -16.83 11.57
N GLU A 1052 -4.17 -17.50 11.80
CA GLU A 1052 -4.40 -18.33 12.98
C GLU A 1052 -4.88 -19.70 12.48
N PRO A 1053 -4.31 -20.82 12.96
CA PRO A 1053 -4.55 -22.14 12.38
C PRO A 1053 -5.98 -22.65 12.57
N TYR A 1054 -6.74 -22.08 13.50
CA TYR A 1054 -8.15 -22.42 13.73
C TYR A 1054 -9.13 -21.57 12.89
N MET A 1055 -8.65 -20.54 12.19
CA MET A 1055 -9.51 -19.69 11.36
C MET A 1055 -9.98 -20.44 10.11
N ASP A 1056 -11.30 -20.51 9.93
CA ASP A 1056 -11.94 -21.15 8.78
C ASP A 1056 -11.96 -20.27 7.52
N CYS A 1057 -11.40 -19.05 7.59
CA CYS A 1057 -11.29 -18.08 6.47
C CYS A 1057 -12.58 -17.89 5.66
N LYS A 1058 -13.70 -17.66 6.37
CA LYS A 1058 -14.97 -17.31 5.74
C LYS A 1058 -14.92 -15.89 5.17
N THR A 1059 -15.19 -15.78 3.88
CA THR A 1059 -15.22 -14.52 3.12
C THR A 1059 -16.42 -14.52 2.17
N PRO A 1060 -16.77 -13.39 1.54
CA PRO A 1060 -17.89 -13.37 0.59
C PRO A 1060 -17.71 -14.34 -0.59
N SER A 1061 -16.47 -14.56 -1.06
CA SER A 1061 -16.13 -15.52 -2.11
C SER A 1061 -15.99 -16.96 -1.61
N ASN A 1062 -15.91 -17.16 -0.28
CA ASN A 1062 -15.91 -18.47 0.36
C ASN A 1062 -16.83 -18.49 1.60
N PRO A 1063 -18.16 -18.45 1.40
CA PRO A 1063 -19.11 -18.31 2.50
C PRO A 1063 -19.18 -19.54 3.41
N LEU A 1064 -18.89 -20.74 2.86
CA LEU A 1064 -18.92 -21.99 3.61
C LEU A 1064 -17.65 -22.23 4.45
N GLY A 1065 -16.57 -21.49 4.18
CA GLY A 1065 -15.28 -21.65 4.87
C GLY A 1065 -14.42 -22.77 4.29
N LEU A 1066 -13.19 -22.87 4.76
CA LEU A 1066 -12.19 -23.82 4.27
C LEU A 1066 -12.55 -25.27 4.58
N GLU A 1067 -13.12 -25.54 5.75
CA GLU A 1067 -13.46 -26.90 6.22
C GLU A 1067 -14.51 -27.55 5.31
N ILE A 1068 -15.54 -26.79 4.89
CA ILE A 1068 -16.64 -27.32 4.06
C ILE A 1068 -16.36 -27.16 2.56
N ALA A 1069 -15.85 -26.00 2.11
CA ALA A 1069 -15.72 -25.72 0.68
C ALA A 1069 -14.50 -26.39 0.03
N TYR A 1070 -13.43 -26.55 0.81
CA TYR A 1070 -12.11 -26.99 0.33
C TYR A 1070 -11.61 -28.27 1.02
N ASP A 1071 -12.34 -28.82 1.98
CA ASP A 1071 -11.95 -30.00 2.77
C ASP A 1071 -10.62 -29.82 3.53
N ILE A 1072 -10.39 -28.60 4.05
CA ILE A 1072 -9.16 -28.26 4.79
C ILE A 1072 -9.48 -28.17 6.28
N PRO A 1073 -8.98 -29.10 7.11
CA PRO A 1073 -9.22 -29.07 8.54
C PRO A 1073 -8.50 -27.89 9.22
N LYS A 1074 -8.88 -27.63 10.47
CA LYS A 1074 -8.19 -26.66 11.32
C LYS A 1074 -6.78 -27.17 11.68
N GLY A 1075 -5.80 -26.27 11.62
CA GLY A 1075 -4.43 -26.55 12.02
C GLY A 1075 -4.27 -26.62 13.53
N LYS A 1076 -3.01 -26.77 13.98
CA LYS A 1076 -2.63 -26.83 15.39
C LYS A 1076 -1.70 -25.67 15.72
N SER A 1077 -1.86 -25.12 16.91
CA SER A 1077 -0.94 -24.15 17.48
C SER A 1077 -0.33 -24.77 18.74
N LEU A 1078 1.00 -24.88 18.79
CA LEU A 1078 1.71 -25.64 19.81
C LEU A 1078 2.60 -24.72 20.63
N THR A 1079 2.46 -24.78 21.95
CA THR A 1079 3.37 -24.07 22.86
C THR A 1079 4.69 -24.83 23.00
N ILE A 1080 5.72 -24.18 23.54
CA ILE A 1080 7.00 -24.84 23.82
C ILE A 1080 6.84 -26.08 24.72
N THR A 1081 5.95 -26.04 25.72
CA THR A 1081 5.73 -27.18 26.62
C THR A 1081 5.05 -28.35 25.89
N ASP A 1082 4.12 -28.07 24.96
CA ASP A 1082 3.52 -29.10 24.11
C ASP A 1082 4.56 -29.73 23.18
N ILE A 1083 5.42 -28.91 22.56
CA ILE A 1083 6.46 -29.38 21.65
C ILE A 1083 7.46 -30.27 22.39
N LEU A 1084 7.90 -29.88 23.59
CA LEU A 1084 8.83 -30.68 24.39
C LEU A 1084 8.24 -32.05 24.77
N LYS A 1085 6.94 -32.12 25.09
CA LYS A 1085 6.25 -33.39 25.35
C LYS A 1085 6.19 -34.30 24.12
N LEU A 1086 6.03 -33.72 22.93
CA LEU A 1086 5.92 -34.47 21.67
C LEU A 1086 7.27 -34.92 21.10
N THR A 1087 8.35 -34.22 21.44
CA THR A 1087 9.70 -34.45 20.90
C THR A 1087 10.67 -35.06 21.90
N ASN A 1088 10.24 -35.24 23.17
CA ASN A 1088 11.11 -35.57 24.29
C ASN A 1088 12.30 -34.59 24.44
N GLY A 1089 12.16 -33.36 23.92
CA GLY A 1089 13.22 -32.34 23.91
C GLY A 1089 14.39 -32.63 22.97
N GLN A 1090 14.25 -33.54 22.00
CA GLN A 1090 15.32 -33.92 21.07
C GLN A 1090 14.96 -33.59 19.61
N LEU A 1091 15.99 -33.23 18.83
CA LEU A 1091 15.88 -33.02 17.38
C LEU A 1091 16.30 -34.24 16.55
N GLU A 1092 16.91 -35.25 17.19
CA GLU A 1092 17.29 -36.49 16.51
C GLU A 1092 16.05 -37.26 16.05
N GLN A 1093 16.17 -37.96 14.92
CA GLN A 1093 15.11 -38.82 14.46
C GLN A 1093 15.06 -40.04 15.39
N GLU A 1094 13.93 -40.28 16.06
CA GLU A 1094 13.74 -41.53 16.78
C GLU A 1094 13.94 -42.68 15.79
N LYS A 1095 14.90 -43.56 16.08
CA LYS A 1095 15.08 -44.81 15.31
C LYS A 1095 13.83 -45.65 15.58
N THR A 1096 12.79 -45.46 14.78
CA THR A 1096 11.69 -46.42 14.73
C THR A 1096 12.32 -47.75 14.32
N SER A 1097 12.35 -48.67 15.27
CA SER A 1097 12.63 -50.07 15.02
C SER A 1097 11.79 -50.51 13.83
N THR A 1098 12.45 -50.85 12.72
CA THR A 1098 11.90 -51.64 11.63
C THR A 1098 11.14 -52.84 12.19
N ILE A 1099 9.82 -52.72 12.31
CA ILE A 1099 8.93 -53.87 12.36
C ILE A 1099 8.38 -53.99 10.94
N ASP A 1100 8.68 -55.13 10.33
CA ASP A 1100 8.28 -55.57 9.01
C ASP A 1100 6.87 -55.13 8.62
N ASN A 1101 6.76 -54.38 7.53
CA ASN A 1101 5.56 -54.37 6.70
C ASN A 1101 5.91 -54.99 5.34
N LYS A 1102 6.00 -56.32 5.33
CA LYS A 1102 5.42 -57.09 4.22
C LYS A 1102 3.91 -56.98 4.38
N TYR A 1103 3.23 -56.30 3.45
CA TYR A 1103 1.98 -56.72 2.79
C TYR A 1103 1.69 -55.78 1.63
#